data_AF-A0A6N8W6V7-F1
#
_entry.id   AF-A0A6N8W6V7-F1
#
_cell.length_a   1.000
_cell.length_b   1.000
_cell.length_c   1.000
_cell.angle_alpha   90.00
_cell.angle_beta   90.00
_cell.angle_gamma   90.00
#
_symmetry.space_group_name_H-M   'P 1'
#
loop_
_entity.id
_entity.type
_entity.pdbx_description
1 polymer ?
#
loop_
_entity_poly.entity_id
_entity_poly.type
_entity_poly.pdbx_seq_one_letter_code
_entity_poly.pdbx_strand_id
1 'polypeptide(L)'
;MTLEIRDLQMSFQSVVGTTRAVNGVSLAVQPGEIVGLVGESGCGKSVTARSVVGLVPSPPAVFEGGEIWLDTRAGRVNMLVNRGNERVLRRIRGREVSMIFQEPMRSLHPMMTVGSQVAEGILEHEETGLREAYARTEEMLEMVGLPQPGQLLSRYPHELSGGMRQRVMIALALACRPQLLIADEPTTALDVTIQAQILDLIGQLRSRLGMSVLLITHNMGVVASKADRVSVMYLGVIVETGTVQEVFEQAAHPYTQGLLASIPSLHSEPKTPLQSLEGVVPELALAPQGCVFADRCPEVMSRCQEMPPLIALSEQHRAKCWLYDTPKPAAAITLETPQSRADRVVEDGSLPLPNGARPPCSAADSVETVTDELPDAVNSWQDGSPGESDVGVRVRDMTLHYPIYKGIVRRKVGTVHAVDGVDLTIRRGEIVGLVGESGCGKTSVGRLITRLVDPTAGRIQFRMDGELKDITRIPEPAMKAVRRHMGMVFQDPLSSLNPRLNVRDIVGEPLILHNIARGKEVDARVGRLLEMVGLRAEHQSRFPHAFSGGQRQRIAIARALATEPAFLVADEPVSALDVSVQSQVLNLLMDLQQQLDLTMLFIAHDIAVVRHISDRIAVMYLGRIVEIGNTTAVCSTPVHPYTEALLASIPLPTPGAQTSLAMAAGELPDPSAPPAGCRFHTRCPYRQEICAVEEPQLRPVAGRPGYWGACHFQEELTLSGVDSVD
;
A
#
# COMPACT_ATOMS: atom_id res chain seq x y z
N MET A 1 -33.63 -5.00 -4.24
CA MET A 1 -32.32 -5.65 -4.40
C MET A 1 -31.84 -5.42 -5.82
N THR A 2 -30.67 -4.82 -6.00
CA THR A 2 -30.06 -4.57 -7.32
C THR A 2 -29.35 -5.82 -7.86
N LEU A 3 -28.63 -6.53 -6.98
CA LEU A 3 -27.92 -7.78 -7.28
C LEU A 3 -28.25 -8.82 -6.23
N GLU A 4 -28.44 -10.06 -6.66
CA GLU A 4 -28.55 -11.22 -5.78
C GLU A 4 -27.81 -12.43 -6.39
N ILE A 5 -26.75 -12.87 -5.71
CA ILE A 5 -25.99 -14.08 -5.99
C ILE A 5 -26.47 -15.15 -5.00
N ARG A 6 -26.86 -16.32 -5.50
CA ARG A 6 -27.31 -17.47 -4.70
C ARG A 6 -26.46 -18.68 -5.00
N ASP A 7 -25.78 -19.19 -3.97
CA ASP A 7 -25.00 -20.42 -3.99
C ASP A 7 -24.13 -20.59 -5.26
N LEU A 8 -23.42 -19.53 -5.66
CA LEU A 8 -22.60 -19.54 -6.85
C LEU A 8 -21.44 -20.52 -6.67
N GLN A 9 -21.33 -21.49 -7.59
CA GLN A 9 -20.28 -22.50 -7.60
C GLN A 9 -19.59 -22.51 -8.96
N MET A 10 -18.27 -22.31 -8.97
CA MET A 10 -17.49 -22.23 -10.19
C MET A 10 -16.09 -22.80 -10.02
N SER A 11 -15.68 -23.60 -10.98
CA SER A 11 -14.34 -24.19 -11.06
C SER A 11 -13.65 -23.87 -12.39
N PHE A 12 -12.33 -23.92 -12.39
CA PHE A 12 -11.50 -23.87 -13.60
C PHE A 12 -10.91 -25.24 -13.86
N GLN A 13 -11.03 -25.72 -15.09
CA GLN A 13 -10.40 -26.95 -15.53
C GLN A 13 -9.02 -26.63 -16.11
N SER A 14 -7.98 -27.25 -15.56
CA SER A 14 -6.61 -27.13 -16.05
C SER A 14 -6.00 -28.52 -16.28
N VAL A 15 -4.85 -28.57 -16.95
CA VAL A 15 -4.08 -29.81 -17.15
C VAL A 15 -3.64 -30.43 -15.83
N VAL A 16 -3.48 -29.60 -14.78
CA VAL A 16 -2.99 -30.00 -13.45
C VAL A 16 -4.15 -30.40 -12.51
N GLY A 17 -5.39 -30.14 -12.90
CA GLY A 17 -6.58 -30.50 -12.12
C GLY A 17 -7.68 -29.42 -12.14
N THR A 18 -8.76 -29.69 -11.40
CA THR A 18 -9.90 -28.79 -11.23
C THR A 18 -9.68 -27.90 -10.01
N THR A 19 -9.70 -26.59 -10.20
CA THR A 19 -9.59 -25.61 -9.11
C THR A 19 -10.93 -24.96 -8.87
N ARG A 20 -11.53 -25.13 -7.68
CA ARG A 20 -12.78 -24.46 -7.34
C ARG A 20 -12.49 -23.04 -6.86
N ALA A 21 -12.79 -22.06 -7.70
CA ALA A 21 -12.51 -20.64 -7.41
C ALA A 21 -13.63 -19.97 -6.61
N VAL A 22 -14.87 -20.46 -6.75
CA VAL A 22 -16.04 -19.98 -6.03
C VAL A 22 -16.82 -21.18 -5.51
N ASN A 23 -17.12 -21.22 -4.22
CA ASN A 23 -17.67 -22.38 -3.53
C ASN A 23 -18.87 -21.98 -2.64
N GLY A 24 -20.04 -21.85 -3.27
CA GLY A 24 -21.31 -21.56 -2.58
C GLY A 24 -21.41 -20.11 -2.10
N VAL A 25 -20.96 -19.16 -2.91
CA VAL A 25 -21.03 -17.74 -2.59
C VAL A 25 -22.48 -17.25 -2.71
N SER A 26 -22.98 -16.66 -1.63
CA SER A 26 -24.25 -15.95 -1.62
C SER A 26 -24.03 -14.51 -1.14
N LEU A 27 -24.50 -13.55 -1.92
CA LEU A 27 -24.27 -12.11 -1.73
C LEU A 27 -25.44 -11.33 -2.31
N ALA A 28 -25.86 -10.24 -1.66
CA ALA A 28 -26.86 -9.34 -2.21
C ALA A 28 -26.37 -7.88 -2.12
N VAL A 29 -26.85 -7.03 -3.02
CA VAL A 29 -26.63 -5.59 -2.99
C VAL A 29 -27.98 -4.90 -3.12
N GLN A 30 -28.31 -4.04 -2.17
CA GLN A 30 -29.55 -3.24 -2.18
C GLN A 30 -29.42 -2.00 -3.06
N PRO A 31 -30.55 -1.42 -3.51
CA PRO A 31 -30.55 -0.17 -4.26
C PRO A 31 -29.84 0.94 -3.50
N GLY A 32 -28.85 1.54 -4.15
CA GLY A 32 -28.04 2.59 -3.57
C GLY A 32 -27.13 2.14 -2.42
N GLU A 33 -26.92 0.85 -2.13
CA GLU A 33 -25.98 0.34 -1.10
C GLU A 33 -24.55 0.21 -1.69
N ILE A 34 -23.52 0.46 -0.86
CA ILE A 34 -22.13 0.04 -1.11
C ILE A 34 -21.85 -1.21 -0.28
N VAL A 35 -21.57 -2.32 -0.96
CA VAL A 35 -21.14 -3.57 -0.32
C VAL A 35 -19.67 -3.82 -0.62
N GLY A 36 -18.86 -3.97 0.44
CA GLY A 36 -17.47 -4.38 0.36
C GLY A 36 -17.32 -5.90 0.27
N LEU A 37 -16.55 -6.40 -0.68
CA LEU A 37 -16.11 -7.81 -0.75
C LEU A 37 -14.59 -7.87 -0.53
N VAL A 38 -14.18 -8.43 0.61
CA VAL A 38 -12.79 -8.40 1.10
C VAL A 38 -12.23 -9.80 1.33
N GLY A 39 -10.91 -9.92 1.37
CA GLY A 39 -10.20 -11.16 1.64
C GLY A 39 -8.79 -11.15 1.04
N GLU A 40 -7.96 -12.13 1.39
CA GLU A 40 -6.61 -12.32 0.82
C GLU A 40 -6.67 -12.54 -0.71
N SER A 41 -5.57 -12.27 -1.40
CA SER A 41 -5.43 -12.41 -2.85
C SER A 41 -5.66 -13.86 -3.27
N GLY A 42 -6.27 -14.04 -4.43
CA GLY A 42 -6.60 -15.38 -4.94
C GLY A 42 -7.80 -16.06 -4.26
N CYS A 43 -8.48 -15.44 -3.29
CA CYS A 43 -9.62 -16.07 -2.61
C CYS A 43 -10.92 -16.13 -3.46
N GLY A 44 -10.96 -15.54 -4.66
CA GLY A 44 -12.11 -15.62 -5.58
C GLY A 44 -12.94 -14.34 -5.77
N LYS A 45 -12.51 -13.18 -5.25
CA LYS A 45 -13.24 -11.89 -5.32
C LYS A 45 -13.49 -11.41 -6.76
N SER A 46 -12.42 -11.21 -7.53
CA SER A 46 -12.49 -10.73 -8.92
C SER A 46 -13.18 -11.74 -9.84
N VAL A 47 -13.05 -13.04 -9.54
CA VAL A 47 -13.78 -14.10 -10.26
C VAL A 47 -15.28 -13.95 -10.02
N THR A 48 -15.71 -13.80 -8.76
CA THR A 48 -17.11 -13.54 -8.39
C THR A 48 -17.66 -12.31 -9.13
N ALA A 49 -16.92 -11.19 -9.15
CA ALA A 49 -17.31 -9.98 -9.88
C ALA A 49 -17.45 -10.22 -11.39
N ARG A 50 -16.46 -10.85 -12.02
CA ARG A 50 -16.51 -11.16 -13.46
C ARG A 50 -17.66 -12.11 -13.80
N SER A 51 -18.03 -13.02 -12.91
CA SER A 51 -19.20 -13.89 -13.08
C SER A 51 -20.50 -13.09 -13.14
N VAL A 52 -20.62 -12.00 -12.38
CA VAL A 52 -21.81 -11.12 -12.41
C VAL A 52 -21.98 -10.46 -13.77
N VAL A 53 -20.88 -9.98 -14.38
CA VAL A 53 -20.91 -9.30 -15.70
C VAL A 53 -20.86 -10.31 -16.86
N GLY A 54 -20.62 -11.59 -16.58
CA GLY A 54 -20.46 -12.65 -17.58
C GLY A 54 -19.12 -12.59 -18.34
N LEU A 55 -18.07 -12.05 -17.74
CA LEU A 55 -16.75 -11.88 -18.36
C LEU A 55 -15.77 -13.02 -18.07
N VAL A 56 -16.21 -14.10 -17.40
CA VAL A 56 -15.38 -15.27 -17.15
C VAL A 56 -15.30 -16.13 -18.42
N PRO A 57 -14.12 -16.37 -19.01
CA PRO A 57 -13.98 -17.23 -20.18
C PRO A 57 -14.40 -18.68 -19.88
N SER A 58 -15.30 -19.22 -20.70
CA SER A 58 -15.84 -20.58 -20.57
C SER A 58 -15.80 -21.26 -21.94
N PRO A 59 -14.87 -22.20 -22.21
CA PRO A 59 -13.84 -22.78 -21.30
C PRO A 59 -12.66 -21.82 -20.97
N PRO A 60 -11.86 -22.09 -19.91
CA PRO A 60 -11.87 -23.29 -19.04
C PRO A 60 -12.77 -23.22 -17.80
N ALA A 61 -13.52 -22.13 -17.60
CA ALA A 61 -14.43 -22.04 -16.46
C ALA A 61 -15.64 -22.96 -16.65
N VAL A 62 -16.06 -23.59 -15.55
CA VAL A 62 -17.26 -24.41 -15.44
C VAL A 62 -18.07 -23.89 -14.27
N PHE A 63 -19.31 -23.47 -14.53
CA PHE A 63 -20.27 -23.15 -13.48
C PHE A 63 -20.99 -24.43 -13.09
N GLU A 64 -20.81 -24.86 -11.85
CA GLU A 64 -21.34 -26.11 -11.30
C GLU A 64 -22.78 -25.92 -10.80
N GLY A 65 -23.13 -24.70 -10.39
CA GLY A 65 -24.46 -24.36 -9.90
C GLY A 65 -24.58 -22.91 -9.45
N GLY A 66 -25.75 -22.58 -8.91
CA GLY A 66 -26.11 -21.26 -8.40
C GLY A 66 -26.84 -20.37 -9.39
N GLU A 67 -27.20 -19.18 -8.92
CA GLU A 67 -27.93 -18.18 -9.69
C GLU A 67 -27.33 -16.79 -9.47
N ILE A 68 -27.36 -15.96 -10.51
CA ILE A 68 -27.00 -14.54 -10.41
C ILE A 68 -28.17 -13.75 -10.99
N TRP A 69 -28.89 -13.04 -10.13
CA TRP A 69 -30.01 -12.20 -10.50
C TRP A 69 -29.62 -10.73 -10.47
N LEU A 70 -29.87 -10.03 -11.57
CA LEU A 70 -29.68 -8.58 -11.69
C LEU A 70 -31.04 -7.93 -11.91
N ASP A 71 -31.36 -6.91 -11.13
CA ASP A 71 -32.53 -6.05 -11.40
C ASP A 71 -32.13 -5.00 -12.43
N THR A 72 -32.92 -4.88 -13.51
CA THR A 72 -32.64 -3.98 -14.63
C THR A 72 -33.85 -3.11 -14.92
N ARG A 73 -33.67 -2.03 -15.68
CA ARG A 73 -34.80 -1.17 -16.11
C ARG A 73 -35.86 -1.94 -16.91
N ALA A 74 -35.49 -3.08 -17.50
CA ALA A 74 -36.39 -3.96 -18.27
C ALA A 74 -36.96 -5.14 -17.43
N GLY A 75 -36.64 -5.20 -16.13
CA GLY A 75 -37.02 -6.29 -15.23
C GLY A 75 -35.84 -7.15 -14.80
N ARG A 76 -36.14 -8.21 -14.04
CA ARG A 76 -35.13 -9.03 -13.39
C ARG A 76 -34.57 -10.10 -14.32
N VAL A 77 -33.24 -10.18 -14.45
CA VAL A 77 -32.55 -11.09 -15.38
C VAL A 77 -31.63 -12.05 -14.63
N ASN A 78 -31.62 -13.32 -15.01
CA ASN A 78 -30.62 -14.29 -14.55
C ASN A 78 -29.41 -14.28 -15.49
N MET A 79 -28.25 -13.84 -14.99
CA MET A 79 -27.02 -13.67 -15.77
C MET A 79 -26.39 -15.00 -16.20
N LEU A 80 -26.46 -16.04 -15.36
CA LEU A 80 -25.88 -17.35 -15.68
C LEU A 80 -26.65 -18.07 -16.78
N VAL A 81 -27.98 -17.99 -16.77
CA VAL A 81 -28.83 -18.54 -17.85
C VAL A 81 -28.54 -17.85 -19.18
N ASN A 82 -28.22 -16.55 -19.15
CA ASN A 82 -27.96 -15.75 -20.34
C ASN A 82 -26.47 -15.66 -20.72
N ARG A 83 -25.57 -16.42 -20.07
CA ARG A 83 -24.10 -16.32 -20.27
C ARG A 83 -23.61 -16.52 -21.71
N GLY A 84 -24.37 -17.24 -22.54
CA GLY A 84 -24.07 -17.46 -23.95
C GLY A 84 -24.86 -16.56 -24.91
N ASN A 85 -25.73 -15.68 -24.39
CA ASN A 85 -26.60 -14.83 -25.20
C ASN A 85 -26.04 -13.41 -25.26
N GLU A 86 -25.11 -13.18 -26.18
CA GLU A 86 -24.41 -11.90 -26.30
C GLU A 86 -25.37 -10.73 -26.61
N ARG A 87 -26.52 -10.98 -27.26
CA ARG A 87 -27.52 -9.93 -27.49
C ARG A 87 -28.15 -9.42 -26.19
N VAL A 88 -28.39 -10.31 -25.23
CA VAL A 88 -28.91 -9.93 -23.91
C VAL A 88 -27.81 -9.28 -23.09
N LEU A 89 -26.61 -9.87 -23.07
CA LEU A 89 -25.49 -9.34 -22.31
C LEU A 89 -25.05 -7.96 -22.80
N ARG A 90 -25.04 -7.70 -24.12
CA ARG A 90 -24.75 -6.36 -24.69
C ARG A 90 -25.77 -5.31 -24.27
N ARG A 91 -27.03 -5.65 -23.98
CA ARG A 91 -28.01 -4.67 -23.48
C ARG A 91 -27.85 -4.36 -21.99
N ILE A 92 -27.29 -5.32 -21.24
CA ILE A 92 -27.13 -5.26 -19.79
C ILE A 92 -25.80 -4.58 -19.42
N ARG A 93 -24.71 -4.96 -20.09
CA ARG A 93 -23.37 -4.40 -19.89
C ARG A 93 -23.34 -2.92 -20.26
N GLY A 94 -22.65 -2.11 -19.48
CA GLY A 94 -22.56 -0.67 -19.63
C GLY A 94 -23.80 0.06 -19.10
N ARG A 95 -25.00 -0.33 -19.55
CA ARG A 95 -26.26 0.38 -19.23
C ARG A 95 -26.87 0.02 -17.88
N GLU A 96 -26.84 -1.25 -17.49
CA GLU A 96 -27.46 -1.75 -16.25
C GLU A 96 -26.39 -2.10 -15.22
N VAL A 97 -25.31 -2.76 -15.66
CA VAL A 97 -24.13 -3.09 -14.86
C VAL A 97 -22.85 -2.67 -15.58
N SER A 98 -21.93 -2.07 -14.85
CA SER A 98 -20.61 -1.71 -15.36
C SER A 98 -19.52 -2.11 -14.38
N MET A 99 -18.28 -2.21 -14.87
CA MET A 99 -17.14 -2.66 -14.08
C MET A 99 -15.94 -1.73 -14.27
N ILE A 100 -15.34 -1.31 -13.15
CA ILE A 100 -14.02 -0.71 -13.11
C ILE A 100 -13.02 -1.86 -12.86
N PHE A 101 -12.06 -2.02 -13.75
CA PHE A 101 -11.02 -3.04 -13.63
C PHE A 101 -9.81 -2.53 -12.84
N GLN A 102 -9.00 -3.46 -12.33
CA GLN A 102 -7.86 -3.18 -11.45
C GLN A 102 -6.76 -2.29 -12.06
N GLU A 103 -6.52 -2.35 -13.37
CA GLU A 103 -5.42 -1.63 -14.03
C GLU A 103 -5.89 -0.77 -15.22
N PRO A 104 -5.86 0.58 -15.14
CA PRO A 104 -6.30 1.47 -16.22
C PRO A 104 -5.68 1.21 -17.58
N MET A 105 -4.38 0.90 -17.61
CA MET A 105 -3.63 0.72 -18.87
C MET A 105 -4.00 -0.56 -19.60
N ARG A 106 -4.56 -1.56 -18.91
CA ARG A 106 -5.10 -2.75 -19.56
C ARG A 106 -6.52 -2.53 -20.08
N SER A 107 -7.23 -1.57 -19.51
CA SER A 107 -8.63 -1.28 -19.87
C SER A 107 -8.76 -0.20 -20.94
N LEU A 108 -7.88 0.80 -20.95
CA LEU A 108 -7.90 1.87 -21.95
C LEU A 108 -7.15 1.46 -23.22
N HIS A 109 -7.74 1.73 -24.37
CA HIS A 109 -7.13 1.47 -25.66
C HIS A 109 -6.08 2.57 -25.98
N PRO A 110 -4.77 2.22 -26.06
CA PRO A 110 -3.70 3.21 -26.13
C PRO A 110 -3.67 4.00 -27.44
N MET A 111 -4.28 3.48 -28.50
CA MET A 111 -4.33 4.10 -29.83
C MET A 111 -5.64 4.85 -30.11
N MET A 112 -6.56 4.94 -29.13
CA MET A 112 -7.80 5.72 -29.26
C MET A 112 -7.74 6.95 -28.36
N THR A 113 -8.40 8.02 -28.77
CA THR A 113 -8.53 9.21 -27.93
C THR A 113 -9.47 8.94 -26.76
N VAL A 114 -9.33 9.70 -25.68
CA VAL A 114 -10.20 9.63 -24.49
C VAL A 114 -11.67 9.86 -24.89
N GLY A 115 -11.93 10.90 -25.68
CA GLY A 115 -13.28 11.24 -26.10
C GLY A 115 -13.96 10.12 -26.90
N SER A 116 -13.22 9.52 -27.85
CA SER A 116 -13.73 8.42 -28.67
C SER A 116 -14.13 7.21 -27.84
N GLN A 117 -13.30 6.82 -26.86
CA GLN A 117 -13.53 5.64 -26.03
C GLN A 117 -14.74 5.80 -25.12
N VAL A 118 -14.87 6.96 -24.46
CA VAL A 118 -16.01 7.21 -23.56
C VAL A 118 -17.30 7.39 -24.37
N ALA A 119 -17.26 8.07 -25.52
CA ALA A 119 -18.41 8.25 -26.38
C ALA A 119 -18.90 6.94 -27.03
N GLU A 120 -18.02 5.96 -27.25
CA GLU A 120 -18.37 4.66 -27.85
C GLU A 120 -19.50 3.96 -27.08
N GLY A 121 -19.42 3.91 -25.75
CA GLY A 121 -20.47 3.31 -24.93
C GLY A 121 -21.81 4.03 -25.06
N ILE A 122 -21.80 5.36 -25.12
CA ILE A 122 -23.01 6.18 -25.26
C ILE A 122 -23.67 5.91 -26.63
N LEU A 123 -22.88 5.92 -27.69
CA LEU A 123 -23.36 5.68 -29.07
C LEU A 123 -23.91 4.27 -29.26
N GLU A 124 -23.33 3.30 -28.55
CA GLU A 124 -23.72 1.89 -28.65
C GLU A 124 -25.01 1.59 -27.88
N HIS A 125 -25.22 2.22 -26.73
CA HIS A 125 -26.32 1.89 -25.82
C HIS A 125 -27.48 2.89 -25.83
N GLU A 126 -27.33 4.03 -26.49
CA GLU A 126 -28.32 5.11 -26.49
C GLU A 126 -28.58 5.66 -27.89
N GLU A 127 -29.83 6.00 -28.19
CA GLU A 127 -30.25 6.58 -29.47
C GLU A 127 -29.82 8.05 -29.57
N THR A 128 -28.51 8.30 -29.67
CA THR A 128 -27.93 9.66 -29.68
C THR A 128 -27.00 9.86 -30.88
N GLY A 129 -26.91 11.11 -31.34
CA GLY A 129 -25.97 11.49 -32.40
C GLY A 129 -24.54 11.73 -31.88
N LEU A 130 -23.55 11.66 -32.77
CA LEU A 130 -22.13 11.86 -32.43
C LEU A 130 -21.86 13.12 -31.60
N ARG A 131 -22.46 14.25 -31.99
CA ARG A 131 -22.27 15.54 -31.29
C ARG A 131 -22.79 15.51 -29.85
N GLU A 132 -23.92 14.86 -29.62
CA GLU A 132 -24.52 14.73 -28.29
C GLU A 132 -23.73 13.76 -27.41
N ALA A 133 -23.27 12.64 -27.98
CA ALA A 133 -22.42 11.69 -27.28
C ALA A 133 -21.10 12.33 -26.80
N TYR A 134 -20.47 13.18 -27.61
CA TYR A 134 -19.27 13.92 -27.21
C TYR A 134 -19.55 15.00 -26.15
N ALA A 135 -20.68 15.71 -26.24
CA ALA A 135 -21.08 16.68 -25.22
C ALA A 135 -21.31 16.00 -23.86
N ARG A 136 -21.96 14.83 -23.85
CA ARG A 136 -22.13 14.02 -22.64
C ARG A 136 -20.83 13.41 -22.14
N THR A 137 -19.93 13.06 -23.05
CA THR A 137 -18.59 12.62 -22.67
C THR A 137 -17.86 13.73 -21.93
N GLU A 138 -17.92 14.96 -22.44
CA GLU A 138 -17.33 16.12 -21.76
C GLU A 138 -17.94 16.35 -20.37
N GLU A 139 -19.27 16.28 -20.24
CA GLU A 139 -19.98 16.35 -18.95
C GLU A 139 -19.52 15.24 -17.99
N MET A 140 -19.34 14.01 -18.50
CA MET A 140 -18.87 12.88 -17.68
C MET A 140 -17.41 13.08 -17.23
N LEU A 141 -16.53 13.56 -18.12
CA LEU A 141 -15.14 13.89 -17.78
C LEU A 141 -15.09 15.00 -16.72
N GLU A 142 -15.95 16.00 -16.82
CA GLU A 142 -16.11 17.04 -15.79
C GLU A 142 -16.60 16.44 -14.47
N MET A 143 -17.60 15.56 -14.52
CA MET A 143 -18.19 14.93 -13.34
C MET A 143 -17.18 14.05 -12.57
N VAL A 144 -16.25 13.39 -13.27
CA VAL A 144 -15.16 12.64 -12.62
C VAL A 144 -14.00 13.54 -12.16
N GLY A 145 -14.14 14.86 -12.27
CA GLY A 145 -13.19 15.84 -11.77
C GLY A 145 -11.94 16.01 -12.62
N LEU A 146 -12.00 15.74 -13.93
CA LEU A 146 -10.87 15.99 -14.83
C LEU A 146 -10.80 17.47 -15.24
N PRO A 147 -9.61 18.10 -15.18
CA PRO A 147 -9.45 19.49 -15.57
C PRO A 147 -9.56 19.64 -17.10
N GLN A 148 -10.17 20.75 -17.54
CA GLN A 148 -10.26 21.12 -18.97
C GLN A 148 -10.80 19.97 -19.86
N PRO A 149 -12.00 19.43 -19.56
CA PRO A 149 -12.52 18.21 -20.17
C PRO A 149 -12.58 18.28 -21.71
N GLY A 150 -12.93 19.43 -22.29
CA GLY A 150 -12.93 19.63 -23.74
C GLY A 150 -11.57 19.42 -24.42
N GLN A 151 -10.45 19.76 -23.75
CA GLN A 151 -9.11 19.48 -24.27
C GLN A 151 -8.72 18.01 -24.15
N LEU A 152 -9.27 17.29 -23.17
CA LEU A 152 -8.96 15.89 -22.95
C LEU A 152 -9.58 14.98 -24.02
N LEU A 153 -10.68 15.39 -24.65
CA LEU A 153 -11.37 14.62 -25.68
C LEU A 153 -10.45 14.15 -26.81
N SER A 154 -9.44 14.95 -27.16
CA SER A 154 -8.48 14.66 -28.23
C SER A 154 -7.18 14.01 -27.75
N ARG A 155 -6.95 13.91 -26.44
CA ARG A 155 -5.74 13.29 -25.88
C ARG A 155 -5.82 11.76 -25.88
N TYR A 156 -4.66 11.13 -25.81
CA TYR A 156 -4.52 9.68 -25.68
C TYR A 156 -4.22 9.26 -24.24
N PRO A 157 -4.57 8.03 -23.82
CA PRO A 157 -4.32 7.55 -22.46
C PRO A 157 -2.87 7.67 -21.97
N HIS A 158 -1.89 7.47 -22.85
CA HIS A 158 -0.47 7.54 -22.52
C HIS A 158 0.03 8.97 -22.24
N GLU A 159 -0.75 10.00 -22.60
CA GLU A 159 -0.47 11.42 -22.33
C GLU A 159 -1.03 11.89 -20.97
N LEU A 160 -1.72 11.01 -20.24
CA LEU A 160 -2.37 11.31 -18.96
C LEU A 160 -1.56 10.78 -17.78
N SER A 161 -1.73 11.41 -16.61
CA SER A 161 -1.22 10.88 -15.33
C SER A 161 -1.98 9.62 -14.91
N GLY A 162 -1.44 8.85 -13.95
CA GLY A 162 -2.10 7.64 -13.44
C GLY A 162 -3.51 7.90 -12.89
N GLY A 163 -3.67 8.95 -12.07
CA GLY A 163 -4.96 9.38 -11.53
C GLY A 163 -5.93 9.85 -12.61
N MET A 164 -5.46 10.58 -13.63
CA MET A 164 -6.30 10.97 -14.77
C MET A 164 -6.77 9.74 -15.57
N ARG A 165 -5.90 8.75 -15.80
CA ARG A 165 -6.30 7.49 -16.47
C ARG A 165 -7.36 6.74 -15.66
N GLN A 166 -7.22 6.70 -14.34
CA GLN A 166 -8.23 6.11 -13.47
C GLN A 166 -9.57 6.84 -13.60
N ARG A 167 -9.58 8.18 -13.54
CA ARG A 167 -10.79 8.99 -13.72
C ARG A 167 -11.43 8.78 -15.09
N VAL A 168 -10.63 8.68 -16.15
CA VAL A 168 -11.14 8.35 -17.50
C VAL A 168 -11.77 6.95 -17.53
N MET A 169 -11.17 5.95 -16.87
CA MET A 169 -11.78 4.62 -16.78
C MET A 169 -13.09 4.63 -15.99
N ILE A 170 -13.19 5.44 -14.93
CA ILE A 170 -14.45 5.65 -14.20
C ILE A 170 -15.49 6.31 -15.10
N ALA A 171 -15.11 7.35 -15.85
CA ALA A 171 -15.98 8.00 -16.83
C ALA A 171 -16.48 7.02 -17.89
N LEU A 172 -15.61 6.15 -18.41
CA LEU A 172 -15.98 5.09 -19.33
C LEU A 172 -17.01 4.13 -18.71
N ALA A 173 -16.77 3.68 -17.47
CA ALA A 173 -17.68 2.78 -16.77
C ALA A 173 -19.05 3.42 -16.48
N LEU A 174 -19.10 4.74 -16.29
CA LEU A 174 -20.30 5.48 -15.92
C LEU A 174 -21.00 6.18 -17.09
N ALA A 175 -20.44 6.12 -18.30
CA ALA A 175 -20.93 6.82 -19.48
C ALA A 175 -22.45 6.60 -19.73
N CYS A 176 -22.91 5.37 -19.50
CA CYS A 176 -24.30 4.95 -19.67
C CYS A 176 -25.13 4.94 -18.36
N ARG A 177 -24.59 5.52 -17.27
CA ARG A 177 -25.21 5.64 -15.94
C ARG A 177 -25.82 4.31 -15.43
N PRO A 178 -24.97 3.31 -15.11
CA PRO A 178 -25.41 1.98 -14.69
C PRO A 178 -26.12 2.00 -13.33
N GLN A 179 -27.00 1.03 -13.08
CA GLN A 179 -27.63 0.84 -11.76
C GLN A 179 -26.67 0.17 -10.76
N LEU A 180 -25.78 -0.69 -11.25
CA LEU A 180 -24.76 -1.37 -10.48
C LEU A 180 -23.36 -1.08 -11.03
N LEU A 181 -22.49 -0.55 -10.18
CA LEU A 181 -21.07 -0.43 -10.44
C LEU A 181 -20.30 -1.49 -9.66
N ILE A 182 -19.54 -2.32 -10.36
CA ILE A 182 -18.57 -3.24 -9.74
C ILE A 182 -17.20 -2.59 -9.81
N ALA A 183 -16.60 -2.30 -8.66
CA ALA A 183 -15.28 -1.69 -8.59
C ALA A 183 -14.27 -2.73 -8.09
N ASP A 184 -13.52 -3.34 -9.01
CA ASP A 184 -12.53 -4.38 -8.72
C ASP A 184 -11.15 -3.75 -8.49
N GLU A 185 -10.81 -3.59 -7.21
CA GLU A 185 -9.63 -2.86 -6.73
C GLU A 185 -9.37 -1.55 -7.49
N PRO A 186 -10.33 -0.60 -7.45
CA PRO A 186 -10.32 0.60 -8.30
C PRO A 186 -9.21 1.60 -7.94
N THR A 187 -8.36 1.28 -6.98
CA THR A 187 -7.30 2.16 -6.46
C THR A 187 -5.93 1.51 -6.49
N THR A 188 -5.82 0.29 -7.01
CA THR A 188 -4.53 -0.41 -7.12
C THR A 188 -3.56 0.39 -7.99
N ALA A 189 -2.29 0.43 -7.58
CA ALA A 189 -1.20 1.17 -8.24
C ALA A 189 -1.33 2.71 -8.26
N LEU A 190 -2.21 3.30 -7.43
CA LEU A 190 -2.29 4.74 -7.19
C LEU A 190 -1.69 5.08 -5.80
N ASP A 191 -1.22 6.30 -5.61
CA ASP A 191 -0.78 6.78 -4.28
C ASP A 191 -1.96 7.00 -3.33
N VAL A 192 -1.74 6.93 -2.01
CA VAL A 192 -2.81 7.00 -0.99
C VAL A 192 -3.73 8.20 -1.16
N THR A 193 -3.18 9.37 -1.54
CA THR A 193 -3.99 10.57 -1.72
C THR A 193 -4.95 10.44 -2.91
N ILE A 194 -4.46 9.95 -4.05
CA ILE A 194 -5.29 9.70 -5.23
C ILE A 194 -6.26 8.54 -4.96
N GLN A 195 -5.84 7.48 -4.26
CA GLN A 195 -6.75 6.39 -3.86
C GLN A 195 -7.96 6.94 -3.08
N ALA A 196 -7.70 7.76 -2.07
CA ALA A 196 -8.72 8.38 -1.24
C ALA A 196 -9.66 9.28 -2.05
N GLN A 197 -9.11 10.12 -2.94
CA GLN A 197 -9.90 10.96 -3.85
C GLN A 197 -10.79 10.15 -4.80
N ILE A 198 -10.30 9.03 -5.32
CA ILE A 198 -11.06 8.16 -6.23
C ILE A 198 -12.20 7.46 -5.48
N LEU A 199 -11.97 7.01 -4.25
CA LEU A 199 -13.01 6.38 -3.44
C LEU A 199 -14.09 7.38 -3.03
N ASP A 200 -13.72 8.61 -2.68
CA ASP A 200 -14.65 9.71 -2.45
C ASP A 200 -15.47 10.04 -3.69
N LEU A 201 -14.82 10.10 -4.84
CA LEU A 201 -15.49 10.32 -6.11
C LEU A 201 -16.55 9.22 -6.36
N ILE A 202 -16.20 7.94 -6.16
CA ILE A 202 -17.17 6.83 -6.30
C ILE A 202 -18.35 7.01 -5.33
N GLY A 203 -18.09 7.41 -4.07
CA GLY A 203 -19.13 7.69 -3.08
C GLY A 203 -20.05 8.85 -3.49
N GLN A 204 -19.49 9.96 -3.97
CA GLN A 204 -20.25 11.12 -4.46
C GLN A 204 -21.10 10.75 -5.68
N LEU A 205 -20.53 9.97 -6.60
CA LEU A 205 -21.23 9.49 -7.80
C LEU A 205 -22.35 8.50 -7.45
N ARG A 206 -22.17 7.64 -6.44
CA ARG A 206 -23.23 6.78 -5.89
C ARG A 206 -24.43 7.61 -5.49
N SER A 207 -24.23 8.65 -4.67
CA SER A 207 -25.30 9.55 -4.24
C SER A 207 -25.92 10.35 -5.39
N ARG A 208 -25.10 10.86 -6.31
CA ARG A 208 -25.56 11.71 -7.43
C ARG A 208 -26.32 10.93 -8.50
N LEU A 209 -25.91 9.70 -8.79
CA LEU A 209 -26.50 8.86 -9.84
C LEU A 209 -27.50 7.83 -9.30
N GLY A 210 -27.62 7.68 -7.98
CA GLY A 210 -28.49 6.69 -7.35
C GLY A 210 -28.08 5.24 -7.62
N MET A 211 -26.79 4.99 -7.87
CA MET A 211 -26.27 3.66 -8.19
C MET A 211 -25.87 2.86 -6.95
N SER A 212 -25.97 1.55 -7.03
CA SER A 212 -25.38 0.62 -6.06
C SER A 212 -23.93 0.31 -6.44
N VAL A 213 -23.08 0.02 -5.44
CA VAL A 213 -21.67 -0.32 -5.69
C VAL A 213 -21.31 -1.65 -5.01
N LEU A 214 -20.70 -2.55 -5.77
CA LEU A 214 -19.95 -3.69 -5.23
C LEU A 214 -18.47 -3.34 -5.26
N LEU A 215 -17.91 -3.00 -4.11
CA LEU A 215 -16.52 -2.61 -3.96
C LEU A 215 -15.68 -3.83 -3.57
N ILE A 216 -14.78 -4.26 -4.45
CA ILE A 216 -13.80 -5.30 -4.15
C ILE A 216 -12.48 -4.64 -3.79
N THR A 217 -11.96 -4.97 -2.63
CA THR A 217 -10.67 -4.47 -2.14
C THR A 217 -10.05 -5.46 -1.17
N HIS A 218 -8.74 -5.40 -1.01
CA HIS A 218 -8.04 -6.09 0.08
C HIS A 218 -7.74 -5.15 1.26
N ASN A 219 -8.04 -3.84 1.15
CA ASN A 219 -7.84 -2.85 2.19
C ASN A 219 -9.10 -2.70 3.06
N MET A 220 -9.02 -3.18 4.31
CA MET A 220 -10.12 -3.10 5.28
C MET A 220 -10.43 -1.66 5.71
N GLY A 221 -9.45 -0.75 5.80
CA GLY A 221 -9.70 0.66 6.14
C GLY A 221 -10.54 1.40 5.09
N VAL A 222 -10.38 1.03 3.81
CA VAL A 222 -11.25 1.53 2.72
C VAL A 222 -12.70 1.05 2.92
N VAL A 223 -12.90 -0.21 3.33
CA VAL A 223 -14.24 -0.73 3.59
C VAL A 223 -14.87 -0.08 4.82
N ALA A 224 -14.08 0.10 5.90
CA ALA A 224 -14.52 0.75 7.14
C ALA A 224 -15.11 2.15 6.89
N SER A 225 -14.50 2.89 5.98
CA SER A 225 -14.85 4.29 5.71
C SER A 225 -15.86 4.49 4.58
N LYS A 226 -16.04 3.53 3.65
CA LYS A 226 -16.85 3.73 2.42
C LYS A 226 -18.01 2.75 2.24
N ALA A 227 -17.97 1.56 2.84
CA ALA A 227 -19.03 0.58 2.64
C ALA A 227 -20.11 0.67 3.72
N ASP A 228 -21.35 0.33 3.36
CA ASP A 228 -22.43 0.18 4.33
C ASP A 228 -22.37 -1.23 4.97
N ARG A 229 -21.97 -2.22 4.17
CA ARG A 229 -21.90 -3.64 4.55
C ARG A 229 -20.64 -4.30 4.01
N VAL A 230 -20.13 -5.29 4.72
CA VAL A 230 -18.95 -6.05 4.31
C VAL A 230 -19.25 -7.55 4.22
N SER A 231 -18.62 -8.22 3.25
CA SER A 231 -18.58 -9.66 3.11
C SER A 231 -17.13 -10.11 3.00
N VAL A 232 -16.69 -10.90 3.96
CA VAL A 232 -15.32 -11.41 4.07
C VAL A 232 -15.25 -12.79 3.41
N MET A 233 -14.33 -12.94 2.47
CA MET A 233 -14.15 -14.13 1.64
C MET A 233 -12.81 -14.81 1.93
N TYR A 234 -12.85 -16.14 2.01
CA TYR A 234 -11.66 -16.98 2.15
C TYR A 234 -11.85 -18.27 1.32
N LEU A 235 -10.85 -18.62 0.50
CA LEU A 235 -10.85 -19.82 -0.37
C LEU A 235 -12.19 -20.12 -1.07
N GLY A 236 -12.76 -19.13 -1.76
CA GLY A 236 -14.01 -19.35 -2.51
C GLY A 236 -15.29 -19.21 -1.69
N VAL A 237 -15.22 -18.97 -0.38
CA VAL A 237 -16.36 -19.01 0.54
C VAL A 237 -16.52 -17.67 1.26
N ILE A 238 -17.74 -17.14 1.38
CA ILE A 238 -18.04 -16.03 2.30
C ILE A 238 -18.08 -16.59 3.73
N VAL A 239 -17.10 -16.20 4.54
CA VAL A 239 -16.94 -16.68 5.92
C VAL A 239 -17.63 -15.79 6.94
N GLU A 240 -17.83 -14.52 6.62
CA GLU A 240 -18.52 -13.57 7.49
C GLU A 240 -19.15 -12.44 6.66
N THR A 241 -20.33 -11.97 7.05
CA THR A 241 -21.00 -10.83 6.43
C THR A 241 -21.85 -10.09 7.45
N GLY A 242 -21.85 -8.77 7.40
CA GLY A 242 -22.57 -7.92 8.35
C GLY A 242 -22.39 -6.45 8.02
N THR A 243 -23.06 -5.58 8.77
CA THR A 243 -22.79 -4.14 8.65
C THR A 243 -21.32 -3.89 8.94
N VAL A 244 -20.77 -2.83 8.34
CA VAL A 244 -19.38 -2.44 8.63
C VAL A 244 -19.17 -2.24 10.13
N GLN A 245 -20.14 -1.63 10.82
CA GLN A 245 -20.05 -1.43 12.26
C GLN A 245 -19.93 -2.77 13.02
N GLU A 246 -20.88 -3.70 12.82
CA GLU A 246 -20.88 -4.99 13.53
C GLU A 246 -19.62 -5.81 13.26
N VAL A 247 -19.17 -5.88 12.00
CA VAL A 247 -18.02 -6.72 11.63
C VAL A 247 -16.69 -6.13 12.12
N PHE A 248 -16.54 -4.80 12.14
CA PHE A 248 -15.30 -4.18 12.62
C PHE A 248 -15.21 -4.13 14.15
N GLU A 249 -16.33 -3.91 14.85
CA GLU A 249 -16.37 -3.86 16.31
C GLU A 249 -16.44 -5.26 16.95
N GLN A 250 -17.14 -6.20 16.31
CA GLN A 250 -17.46 -7.52 16.86
C GLN A 250 -17.17 -8.64 15.86
N ALA A 251 -16.03 -8.58 15.17
CA ALA A 251 -15.59 -9.62 14.24
C ALA A 251 -15.71 -11.01 14.88
N ALA A 252 -16.47 -11.88 14.24
CA ALA A 252 -16.84 -13.17 14.81
C ALA A 252 -15.94 -14.29 14.33
N HIS A 253 -15.63 -14.33 13.03
CA HIS A 253 -14.82 -15.40 12.45
C HIS A 253 -13.33 -15.16 12.74
N PRO A 254 -12.55 -16.17 13.21
CA PRO A 254 -11.13 -15.99 13.55
C PRO A 254 -10.26 -15.42 12.43
N TYR A 255 -10.55 -15.77 11.17
CA TYR A 255 -9.93 -15.13 10.00
C TYR A 255 -10.19 -13.62 9.91
N THR A 256 -11.43 -13.17 10.11
CA THR A 256 -11.79 -11.74 10.08
C THR A 256 -11.09 -10.99 11.21
N GLN A 257 -11.07 -11.57 12.42
CA GLN A 257 -10.34 -11.03 13.56
C GLN A 257 -8.85 -10.86 13.24
N GLY A 258 -8.21 -11.89 12.68
CA GLY A 258 -6.81 -11.82 12.30
C GLY A 258 -6.51 -10.85 11.16
N LEU A 259 -7.42 -10.68 10.19
CA LEU A 259 -7.31 -9.66 9.15
C LEU A 259 -7.34 -8.25 9.75
N LEU A 260 -8.26 -7.97 10.67
CA LEU A 260 -8.35 -6.66 11.33
C LEU A 260 -7.13 -6.38 12.21
N ALA A 261 -6.67 -7.39 12.96
CA ALA A 261 -5.50 -7.26 13.82
C ALA A 261 -4.17 -7.10 13.04
N SER A 262 -4.15 -7.46 11.75
CA SER A 262 -2.98 -7.28 10.87
C SER A 262 -2.83 -5.86 10.31
N ILE A 263 -3.83 -4.99 10.49
CA ILE A 263 -3.80 -3.62 9.96
C ILE A 263 -2.90 -2.76 10.86
N PRO A 264 -1.84 -2.13 10.32
CA PRO A 264 -1.04 -1.17 11.09
C PRO A 264 -1.92 0.01 11.51
N SER A 265 -2.07 0.23 12.81
CA SER A 265 -2.83 1.37 13.34
C SER A 265 -1.91 2.55 13.58
N LEU A 266 -2.33 3.75 13.21
CA LEU A 266 -1.62 4.97 13.57
C LEU A 266 -1.60 5.20 15.09
N HIS A 267 -2.52 4.61 15.85
CA HIS A 267 -2.54 4.71 17.31
C HIS A 267 -1.74 3.59 18.00
N SER A 268 -1.25 2.60 17.24
CA SER A 268 -0.37 1.55 17.79
C SER A 268 1.04 2.09 18.06
N GLU A 269 1.70 1.52 19.06
CA GLU A 269 3.10 1.81 19.33
C GLU A 269 3.96 1.39 18.11
N PRO A 270 4.83 2.29 17.60
CA PRO A 270 5.80 1.92 16.57
C PRO A 270 6.68 0.76 17.03
N LYS A 271 7.15 -0.05 16.08
CA LYS A 271 8.07 -1.16 16.31
C LYS A 271 7.59 -2.27 17.26
N THR A 272 6.29 -2.35 17.56
CA THR A 272 5.71 -3.55 18.20
C THR A 272 5.33 -4.59 17.14
N PRO A 273 5.62 -5.88 17.31
CA PRO A 273 5.23 -6.90 16.32
C PRO A 273 3.74 -6.86 16.01
N LEU A 274 3.38 -6.79 14.72
CA LEU A 274 1.99 -6.86 14.29
C LEU A 274 1.46 -8.28 14.47
N GLN A 275 0.21 -8.41 14.90
CA GLN A 275 -0.46 -9.71 14.87
C GLN A 275 -0.67 -10.10 13.41
N SER A 276 -0.05 -11.21 13.00
CA SER A 276 -0.19 -11.73 11.64
C SER A 276 -0.92 -13.06 11.65
N LEU A 277 -1.76 -13.31 10.65
CA LEU A 277 -2.31 -14.65 10.42
C LEU A 277 -1.18 -15.63 10.09
N GLU A 278 -0.95 -16.60 10.97
CA GLU A 278 0.09 -17.61 10.77
C GLU A 278 -0.23 -18.55 9.60
N GLY A 279 0.81 -19.23 9.12
CA GLY A 279 0.72 -20.20 8.03
C GLY A 279 0.67 -19.56 6.64
N VAL A 280 0.48 -20.42 5.63
CA VAL A 280 0.38 -20.04 4.21
C VAL A 280 -1.04 -20.32 3.75
N VAL A 281 -1.62 -19.42 2.94
CA VAL A 281 -2.90 -19.67 2.28
C VAL A 281 -2.78 -20.94 1.42
N PRO A 282 -3.61 -21.97 1.65
CA PRO A 282 -3.62 -23.15 0.82
C PRO A 282 -3.92 -22.80 -0.64
N GLU A 283 -3.39 -23.58 -1.58
CA GLU A 283 -3.84 -23.48 -2.98
C GLU A 283 -5.32 -23.88 -3.06
N LEU A 284 -6.12 -23.16 -3.86
CA LEU A 284 -7.56 -23.46 -4.03
C LEU A 284 -7.83 -24.92 -4.46
N ALA A 285 -6.89 -25.55 -5.18
CA ALA A 285 -6.98 -26.95 -5.58
C ALA A 285 -6.80 -27.94 -4.41
N LEU A 286 -6.20 -27.48 -3.31
CA LEU A 286 -5.89 -28.24 -2.10
C LEU A 286 -6.67 -27.73 -0.89
N ALA A 287 -7.81 -27.07 -1.10
CA ALA A 287 -8.63 -26.55 -0.01
C ALA A 287 -9.05 -27.69 0.94
N PRO A 288 -8.98 -27.49 2.27
CA PRO A 288 -9.28 -28.53 3.25
C PRO A 288 -10.74 -29.01 3.17
N GLN A 289 -10.97 -30.24 3.59
CA GLN A 289 -12.33 -30.78 3.76
C GLN A 289 -12.93 -30.19 5.04
N GLY A 290 -14.12 -29.59 4.94
CA GLY A 290 -14.79 -28.95 6.07
C GLY A 290 -14.62 -27.43 6.07
N CYS A 291 -14.36 -26.84 7.25
CA CYS A 291 -14.09 -25.41 7.38
C CYS A 291 -12.84 -25.03 6.59
N VAL A 292 -12.98 -24.11 5.63
CA VAL A 292 -11.89 -23.66 4.77
C VAL A 292 -10.68 -23.10 5.54
N PHE A 293 -10.90 -22.54 6.73
CA PHE A 293 -9.88 -21.88 7.55
C PHE A 293 -9.27 -22.78 8.64
N ALA A 294 -9.67 -24.04 8.75
CA ALA A 294 -9.27 -24.93 9.85
C ALA A 294 -7.74 -25.01 10.07
N ASP A 295 -6.96 -25.06 8.99
CA ASP A 295 -5.49 -25.21 9.04
C ASP A 295 -4.75 -24.01 9.65
N ARG A 296 -5.38 -22.84 9.68
CA ARG A 296 -4.83 -21.57 10.20
C ARG A 296 -5.61 -21.04 11.41
N CYS A 297 -6.63 -21.78 11.85
CA CYS A 297 -7.52 -21.32 12.91
C CYS A 297 -6.94 -21.62 14.29
N PRO A 298 -6.70 -20.61 15.15
CA PRO A 298 -6.22 -20.84 16.51
C PRO A 298 -7.28 -21.56 17.38
N GLU A 299 -8.56 -21.42 17.02
CA GLU A 299 -9.72 -21.99 17.70
C GLU A 299 -10.26 -23.26 17.00
N VAL A 300 -9.38 -23.99 16.29
CA VAL A 300 -9.79 -25.19 15.55
C VAL A 300 -10.31 -26.28 16.51
N MET A 301 -11.43 -26.90 16.16
CA MET A 301 -12.05 -27.98 16.92
C MET A 301 -12.39 -29.17 16.01
N SER A 302 -12.64 -30.34 16.59
CA SER A 302 -12.95 -31.57 15.82
C SER A 302 -14.11 -31.38 14.83
N ARG A 303 -15.12 -30.60 15.21
CA ARG A 303 -16.29 -30.29 14.36
C ARG A 303 -15.94 -29.47 13.11
N CYS A 304 -14.80 -28.77 13.08
CA CYS A 304 -14.36 -28.02 11.90
C CYS A 304 -14.00 -28.90 10.70
N GLN A 305 -13.94 -30.23 10.86
CA GLN A 305 -13.89 -31.17 9.74
C GLN A 305 -15.15 -31.11 8.86
N GLU A 306 -16.22 -30.50 9.36
CA GLU A 306 -17.44 -30.19 8.62
C GLU A 306 -17.53 -28.67 8.36
N MET A 307 -18.13 -28.30 7.23
CA MET A 307 -18.36 -26.90 6.87
C MET A 307 -19.52 -26.32 7.72
N PRO A 308 -19.29 -25.27 8.53
CA PRO A 308 -20.38 -24.62 9.25
C PRO A 308 -21.37 -23.94 8.29
N PRO A 309 -22.68 -23.95 8.61
CA PRO A 309 -23.65 -23.11 7.92
C PRO A 309 -23.35 -21.63 8.22
N LEU A 310 -24.00 -20.73 7.48
CA LEU A 310 -23.93 -19.30 7.77
C LEU A 310 -24.83 -18.99 8.98
N ILE A 311 -24.25 -18.99 10.18
CA ILE A 311 -24.93 -18.81 11.47
C ILE A 311 -25.22 -17.32 11.67
N ALA A 312 -26.46 -16.99 12.06
CA ALA A 312 -26.86 -15.61 12.35
C ALA A 312 -26.42 -15.22 13.77
N LEU A 313 -25.72 -14.08 13.88
CA LEU A 313 -25.28 -13.47 15.13
C LEU A 313 -26.20 -12.31 15.50
N SER A 314 -26.67 -11.57 14.49
CA SER A 314 -27.72 -10.54 14.57
C SER A 314 -28.65 -10.65 13.36
N GLU A 315 -29.55 -9.68 13.16
CA GLU A 315 -30.38 -9.59 11.94
C GLU A 315 -29.53 -9.44 10.67
N GLN A 316 -28.40 -8.73 10.75
CA GLN A 316 -27.56 -8.36 9.61
C GLN A 316 -26.19 -9.05 9.63
N HIS A 317 -25.71 -9.49 10.80
CA HIS A 317 -24.41 -10.12 10.99
C HIS A 317 -24.49 -11.64 11.03
N ARG A 318 -23.70 -12.30 10.19
CA ARG A 318 -23.64 -13.76 10.09
C ARG A 318 -22.21 -14.24 9.86
N ALA A 319 -21.86 -15.39 10.42
CA ALA A 319 -20.55 -16.01 10.27
C ALA A 319 -20.64 -17.53 10.05
N LYS A 320 -19.72 -18.08 9.24
CA LYS A 320 -19.54 -19.52 9.05
C LYS A 320 -18.55 -20.06 10.08
N CYS A 321 -18.94 -20.13 11.35
CA CYS A 321 -18.05 -20.61 12.41
C CYS A 321 -18.80 -21.39 13.50
N TRP A 322 -18.34 -22.60 13.80
CA TRP A 322 -18.93 -23.45 14.84
C TRP A 322 -18.82 -22.87 16.27
N LEU A 323 -17.97 -21.88 16.50
CA LEU A 323 -17.88 -21.16 17.78
C LEU A 323 -19.22 -20.53 18.22
N TYR A 324 -20.11 -20.24 17.27
CA TYR A 324 -21.39 -19.59 17.52
C TYR A 324 -22.60 -20.49 17.31
N ASP A 325 -22.40 -21.80 17.16
CA ASP A 325 -23.47 -22.77 16.93
C ASP A 325 -24.33 -23.07 18.18
N THR A 326 -24.03 -22.45 19.31
CA THR A 326 -24.90 -22.46 20.48
C THR A 326 -25.87 -21.28 20.44
N PRO A 327 -27.20 -21.49 20.55
CA PRO A 327 -28.14 -20.37 20.65
C PRO A 327 -27.87 -19.61 21.96
N LYS A 328 -27.36 -18.37 21.86
CA LYS A 328 -27.30 -17.47 23.02
C LYS A 328 -28.73 -17.01 23.34
N PRO A 329 -29.28 -17.27 24.54
CA PRO A 329 -30.48 -16.57 24.98
C PRO A 329 -30.16 -15.07 25.11
N ALA A 330 -31.05 -14.22 24.63
CA ALA A 330 -30.93 -12.77 24.76
C ALA A 330 -31.06 -12.35 26.23
N ALA A 331 -29.94 -12.11 26.93
CA ALA A 331 -29.84 -11.19 28.07
C ALA A 331 -28.41 -11.09 28.62
N ALA A 332 -28.01 -9.85 28.91
CA ALA A 332 -26.90 -9.38 29.76
C ALA A 332 -25.46 -9.66 29.31
N ILE A 333 -24.86 -8.66 28.63
CA ILE A 333 -23.42 -8.47 28.57
C ILE A 333 -23.01 -7.72 29.84
N THR A 334 -22.51 -8.43 30.84
CA THR A 334 -21.55 -7.86 31.80
C THR A 334 -20.16 -8.24 31.32
N LEU A 335 -19.38 -7.22 30.93
CA LEU A 335 -17.96 -7.36 30.63
C LEU A 335 -17.22 -7.68 31.93
N GLU A 336 -16.84 -8.94 32.11
CA GLU A 336 -15.73 -9.29 33.00
C GLU A 336 -14.47 -9.46 32.17
N THR A 337 -13.50 -8.59 32.45
CA THR A 337 -12.15 -8.56 31.87
C THR A 337 -11.40 -9.86 32.21
N PRO A 338 -10.65 -10.49 31.29
CA PRO A 338 -9.88 -11.68 31.63
C PRO A 338 -8.71 -11.32 32.54
N GLN A 339 -8.79 -11.73 33.81
CA GLN A 339 -7.63 -11.74 34.70
C GLN A 339 -6.62 -12.80 34.25
N SER A 340 -5.36 -12.39 34.25
CA SER A 340 -4.17 -13.16 33.91
C SER A 340 -4.11 -14.52 34.64
N ARG A 341 -4.00 -15.61 33.87
CA ARG A 341 -3.56 -16.91 34.38
C ARG A 341 -2.04 -16.91 34.54
N ALA A 342 -1.58 -16.50 35.71
CA ALA A 342 -0.27 -16.87 36.23
C ALA A 342 -0.45 -17.18 37.72
N ASP A 343 -0.58 -18.47 38.05
CA ASP A 343 -0.17 -19.03 39.34
C ASP A 343 -0.29 -20.56 39.33
N ARG A 344 0.87 -21.21 39.30
CA ARG A 344 1.09 -22.51 39.96
C ARG A 344 2.44 -22.42 40.68
N VAL A 345 2.35 -22.27 41.99
CA VAL A 345 3.43 -22.31 42.98
C VAL A 345 3.86 -23.75 43.24
N VAL A 346 5.17 -24.02 43.33
CA VAL A 346 5.79 -24.86 44.37
C VAL A 346 7.16 -24.27 44.76
N GLU A 347 7.17 -23.66 45.95
CA GLU A 347 8.14 -23.70 47.05
C GLU A 347 9.66 -23.38 46.87
N ASP A 348 9.99 -22.20 47.43
CA ASP A 348 10.82 -21.97 48.62
C ASP A 348 12.36 -21.91 48.51
N GLY A 349 12.91 -20.78 48.96
CA GLY A 349 14.34 -20.44 48.90
C GLY A 349 14.60 -18.96 49.17
N SER A 350 14.41 -18.56 50.42
CA SER A 350 14.58 -17.21 50.98
C SER A 350 16.01 -16.68 50.93
N LEU A 351 16.17 -15.35 50.76
CA LEU A 351 16.98 -14.40 51.57
C LEU A 351 17.11 -13.01 50.86
N PRO A 352 17.37 -11.90 51.60
CA PRO A 352 16.76 -10.60 51.36
C PRO A 352 17.65 -9.55 50.66
N LEU A 353 16.99 -8.59 49.98
CA LEU A 353 17.58 -7.34 49.49
C LEU A 353 17.72 -6.31 50.63
N PRO A 354 18.83 -5.54 50.70
CA PRO A 354 18.87 -4.31 51.47
C PRO A 354 18.63 -3.07 50.60
N ASN A 355 17.85 -2.14 51.19
CA ASN A 355 17.70 -0.75 50.82
C ASN A 355 19.04 0.01 50.76
N GLY A 356 19.09 1.05 49.91
CA GLY A 356 20.10 2.11 49.99
C GLY A 356 20.15 2.92 48.69
N ALA A 357 19.37 4.00 48.58
CA ALA A 357 19.81 5.37 48.87
C ALA A 357 20.75 5.97 47.80
N ARG A 358 20.22 6.97 47.08
CA ARG A 358 20.96 7.96 46.29
C ARG A 358 21.97 8.71 47.18
N PRO A 359 23.14 9.08 46.64
CA PRO A 359 23.89 10.24 47.11
C PRO A 359 24.02 11.34 46.02
N PRO A 360 24.45 12.55 46.40
CA PRO A 360 23.97 13.80 45.83
C PRO A 360 24.99 14.52 44.94
N CYS A 361 24.50 15.57 44.27
CA CYS A 361 25.30 16.60 43.61
C CYS A 361 26.36 17.19 44.54
N SER A 362 27.52 17.53 43.97
CA SER A 362 28.40 18.58 44.48
C SER A 362 28.96 19.39 43.31
N ALA A 363 28.98 20.70 43.51
CA ALA A 363 29.51 21.72 42.62
C ALA A 363 30.99 21.99 42.93
N ALA A 364 31.75 22.48 41.95
CA ALA A 364 32.57 23.71 42.04
C ALA A 364 33.44 23.91 40.78
N ASP A 365 33.27 25.10 40.19
CA ASP A 365 34.27 26.04 39.70
C ASP A 365 35.40 25.61 38.77
N SER A 366 35.38 26.19 37.56
CA SER A 366 36.43 27.15 37.15
C SER A 366 35.98 27.96 35.95
N VAL A 367 36.04 29.27 36.13
CA VAL A 367 35.85 30.33 35.14
C VAL A 367 37.20 30.60 34.49
N GLU A 368 37.29 30.61 33.16
CA GLU A 368 38.32 31.37 32.45
C GLU A 368 37.85 31.90 31.09
N THR A 369 37.71 33.23 31.06
CA THR A 369 38.02 34.21 30.00
C THR A 369 37.41 34.10 28.60
N VAL A 370 36.53 35.07 28.34
CA VAL A 370 36.07 35.59 27.06
C VAL A 370 37.18 36.39 26.37
N THR A 371 37.39 36.15 25.08
CA THR A 371 37.93 37.16 24.15
C THR A 371 37.05 37.18 22.90
N ASP A 372 36.50 38.37 22.63
CA ASP A 372 35.75 38.77 21.44
C ASP A 372 36.56 38.53 20.15
N GLU A 373 35.88 38.00 19.11
CA GLU A 373 35.95 38.48 17.72
C GLU A 373 34.88 37.77 16.86
N LEU A 374 34.03 38.55 16.17
CA LEU A 374 33.07 38.18 15.12
C LEU A 374 33.40 39.05 13.88
N PRO A 375 32.96 38.72 12.65
CA PRO A 375 32.35 37.48 12.13
C PRO A 375 32.92 37.04 10.74
N ASP A 376 32.57 35.84 10.27
CA ASP A 376 32.31 35.64 8.83
C ASP A 376 31.33 34.48 8.60
N ALA A 377 30.30 34.76 7.81
CA ALA A 377 29.13 33.93 7.60
C ALA A 377 29.38 32.82 6.56
N VAL A 378 29.29 31.55 6.96
CA VAL A 378 29.00 30.41 6.07
C VAL A 378 28.25 29.34 6.88
N ASN A 379 27.08 28.93 6.40
CA ASN A 379 26.24 27.84 6.93
C ASN A 379 27.08 26.62 7.36
N SER A 380 27.25 26.44 8.67
CA SER A 380 27.88 25.25 9.24
C SER A 380 26.97 24.65 10.30
N TRP A 381 26.92 23.32 10.27
CA TRP A 381 26.06 22.47 11.08
C TRP A 381 26.49 22.51 12.56
N GLN A 382 25.70 23.14 13.44
CA GLN A 382 25.75 23.06 14.91
C GLN A 382 24.30 23.27 15.41
N ASP A 383 23.63 22.48 16.25
CA ASP A 383 23.97 21.42 17.20
C ASP A 383 22.95 20.27 17.13
N GLY A 384 23.40 19.04 17.45
CA GLY A 384 22.61 17.80 17.38
C GLY A 384 23.04 16.81 16.28
N SER A 385 24.15 17.10 15.58
CA SER A 385 24.75 16.20 14.60
C SER A 385 25.09 14.86 15.26
N PRO A 386 24.71 13.70 14.68
CA PRO A 386 25.28 12.42 15.13
C PRO A 386 26.80 12.53 15.15
N GLY A 387 27.45 12.00 16.19
CA GLY A 387 28.90 11.88 16.19
C GLY A 387 29.35 11.26 14.88
N GLU A 388 30.42 11.75 14.27
CA GLU A 388 30.80 11.36 12.90
C GLU A 388 30.90 9.83 12.74
N SER A 389 31.24 9.12 13.82
CA SER A 389 31.29 7.67 13.96
C SER A 389 29.96 6.93 13.73
N ASP A 390 28.82 7.58 13.93
CA ASP A 390 27.49 6.97 13.90
C ASP A 390 26.81 7.04 12.52
N VAL A 391 27.39 7.80 11.59
CA VAL A 391 26.81 7.97 10.25
C VAL A 391 27.11 6.78 9.34
N GLY A 392 26.05 6.09 8.90
CA GLY A 392 26.12 4.99 7.92
C GLY A 392 26.11 5.50 6.48
N VAL A 393 25.11 6.34 6.15
CA VAL A 393 24.96 6.96 4.83
C VAL A 393 24.73 8.45 4.99
N ARG A 394 25.41 9.27 4.18
CA ARG A 394 25.20 10.71 4.10
C ARG A 394 25.09 11.16 2.67
N VAL A 395 24.02 11.89 2.38
CA VAL A 395 23.72 12.48 1.08
C VAL A 395 23.63 13.99 1.29
N ARG A 396 24.30 14.75 0.43
CA ARG A 396 24.28 16.22 0.44
C ARG A 396 23.98 16.81 -0.92
N ASP A 397 23.07 17.76 -0.97
CA ASP A 397 22.65 18.52 -2.16
C ASP A 397 22.44 17.62 -3.40
N MET A 398 21.85 16.45 -3.17
CA MET A 398 21.78 15.42 -4.21
C MET A 398 20.74 15.79 -5.25
N THR A 399 21.17 15.78 -6.51
CA THR A 399 20.36 16.24 -7.64
C THR A 399 20.40 15.24 -8.78
N LEU A 400 19.24 14.98 -9.39
CA LEU A 400 19.06 14.10 -10.55
C LEU A 400 18.03 14.69 -11.51
N HIS A 401 18.52 15.15 -12.65
CA HIS A 401 17.72 15.81 -13.68
C HIS A 401 17.76 15.03 -14.99
N TYR A 402 16.57 14.70 -15.54
CA TYR A 402 16.45 14.01 -16.83
C TYR A 402 16.05 14.99 -17.93
N PRO A 403 16.87 15.19 -18.97
CA PRO A 403 16.48 16.02 -20.11
C PRO A 403 15.37 15.35 -20.94
N ILE A 404 14.32 16.10 -21.29
CA ILE A 404 13.26 15.65 -22.18
C ILE A 404 13.60 16.10 -23.60
N TYR A 405 13.60 15.16 -24.55
CA TYR A 405 13.82 15.43 -25.97
C TYR A 405 12.55 15.17 -26.79
N LYS A 406 12.24 16.03 -27.77
CA LYS A 406 11.08 15.87 -28.67
C LYS A 406 11.46 16.10 -30.14
N GLY A 407 10.73 15.43 -31.04
CA GLY A 407 10.89 15.53 -32.50
C GLY A 407 12.02 14.67 -33.07
N ILE A 408 12.05 14.57 -34.41
CA ILE A 408 13.04 13.75 -35.16
C ILE A 408 14.48 14.25 -34.93
N VAL A 409 14.65 15.55 -34.66
CA VAL A 409 15.96 16.20 -34.41
C VAL A 409 16.38 16.15 -32.93
N ARG A 410 15.65 15.42 -32.06
CA ARG A 410 15.92 15.30 -30.60
C ARG A 410 16.23 16.65 -29.92
N ARG A 411 15.39 17.66 -30.11
CA ARG A 411 15.55 18.97 -29.43
C ARG A 411 15.16 18.84 -27.96
N LYS A 412 15.97 19.38 -27.05
CA LYS A 412 15.63 19.46 -25.61
C LYS A 412 14.44 20.40 -25.43
N VAL A 413 13.34 19.89 -24.88
CA VAL A 413 12.08 20.64 -24.68
C VAL A 413 11.73 20.84 -23.20
N GLY A 414 12.42 20.16 -22.28
CA GLY A 414 12.20 20.28 -20.84
C GLY A 414 13.24 19.50 -20.04
N THR A 415 13.15 19.57 -18.71
CA THR A 415 13.97 18.79 -17.78
C THR A 415 13.09 18.29 -16.64
N VAL A 416 13.05 16.99 -16.40
CA VAL A 416 12.37 16.40 -15.24
C VAL A 416 13.28 16.53 -14.03
N HIS A 417 12.81 17.21 -12.99
CA HIS A 417 13.51 17.39 -11.72
C HIS A 417 13.14 16.25 -10.76
N ALA A 418 13.73 15.07 -10.95
CA ALA A 418 13.37 13.87 -10.19
C ALA A 418 13.85 13.91 -8.73
N VAL A 419 15.03 14.48 -8.50
CA VAL A 419 15.58 14.79 -7.17
C VAL A 419 16.29 16.13 -7.30
N ASP A 420 16.05 17.07 -6.40
CA ASP A 420 16.53 18.45 -6.54
C ASP A 420 16.98 19.03 -5.19
N GLY A 421 18.24 18.80 -4.81
CA GLY A 421 18.82 19.30 -3.57
C GLY A 421 18.38 18.51 -2.33
N VAL A 422 18.45 17.18 -2.38
CA VAL A 422 18.11 16.33 -1.23
C VAL A 422 19.30 16.15 -0.29
N ASP A 423 19.12 16.54 0.97
CA ASP A 423 20.01 16.24 2.09
C ASP A 423 19.41 15.15 2.98
N LEU A 424 20.16 14.06 3.19
CA LEU A 424 19.69 12.94 4.02
C LEU A 424 20.87 12.29 4.75
N THR A 425 20.69 12.03 6.05
CA THR A 425 21.65 11.26 6.85
C THR A 425 20.94 10.13 7.57
N ILE A 426 21.46 8.91 7.37
CA ILE A 426 20.98 7.67 7.98
C ILE A 426 22.08 7.14 8.90
N ARG A 427 21.76 6.99 10.18
CA ARG A 427 22.66 6.46 11.21
C ARG A 427 22.79 4.95 11.10
N ARG A 428 23.83 4.38 11.70
CA ARG A 428 24.00 2.93 11.74
C ARG A 428 22.86 2.27 12.49
N GLY A 429 22.35 1.15 11.97
CA GLY A 429 21.22 0.43 12.54
C GLY A 429 19.90 1.21 12.52
N GLU A 430 19.85 2.42 11.97
CA GLU A 430 18.62 3.23 11.90
C GLU A 430 17.79 2.84 10.68
N ILE A 431 16.47 2.80 10.84
CA ILE A 431 15.51 2.74 9.74
C ILE A 431 14.99 4.15 9.49
N VAL A 432 15.34 4.73 8.35
CA VAL A 432 14.73 5.98 7.88
C VAL A 432 13.67 5.66 6.85
N GLY A 433 12.44 6.04 7.17
CA GLY A 433 11.29 5.99 6.29
C GLY A 433 11.29 7.14 5.30
N LEU A 434 11.10 6.88 4.01
CA LEU A 434 10.92 7.88 2.97
C LEU A 434 9.52 7.75 2.39
N VAL A 435 8.67 8.76 2.64
CA VAL A 435 7.25 8.76 2.26
C VAL A 435 6.91 9.94 1.35
N GLY A 436 5.87 9.79 0.54
CA GLY A 436 5.39 10.82 -0.37
C GLY A 436 4.54 10.22 -1.49
N GLU A 437 3.88 11.07 -2.26
CA GLU A 437 3.04 10.68 -3.39
C GLU A 437 3.85 9.98 -4.49
N SER A 438 3.16 9.23 -5.35
CA SER A 438 3.77 8.56 -6.49
C SER A 438 4.43 9.57 -7.42
N GLY A 439 5.64 9.26 -7.89
CA GLY A 439 6.40 10.15 -8.77
C GLY A 439 7.12 11.31 -8.09
N CYS A 440 7.09 11.43 -6.75
CA CYS A 440 7.82 12.49 -6.06
C CYS A 440 9.35 12.29 -6.00
N GLY A 441 9.89 11.14 -6.42
CA GLY A 441 11.34 10.89 -6.52
C GLY A 441 11.94 9.87 -5.53
N LYS A 442 11.12 9.21 -4.70
CA LYS A 442 11.59 8.28 -3.64
C LYS A 442 12.49 7.15 -4.16
N THR A 443 12.00 6.39 -5.15
CA THR A 443 12.78 5.33 -5.81
C THR A 443 14.06 5.87 -6.45
N SER A 444 14.04 7.10 -6.98
CA SER A 444 15.23 7.74 -7.53
C SER A 444 16.27 8.02 -6.43
N VAL A 445 15.87 8.46 -5.24
CA VAL A 445 16.76 8.61 -4.08
C VAL A 445 17.42 7.28 -3.71
N GLY A 446 16.64 6.19 -3.61
CA GLY A 446 17.19 4.85 -3.32
C GLY A 446 18.21 4.37 -4.38
N ARG A 447 17.91 4.58 -5.67
CA ARG A 447 18.81 4.22 -6.78
C ARG A 447 20.07 5.09 -6.85
N LEU A 448 19.97 6.36 -6.46
CA LEU A 448 21.13 7.25 -6.39
C LEU A 448 22.08 6.83 -5.27
N ILE A 449 21.56 6.58 -4.07
CA ILE A 449 22.37 6.17 -2.91
C ILE A 449 23.12 4.86 -3.20
N THR A 450 22.47 3.90 -3.86
CA THR A 450 23.07 2.63 -4.27
C THR A 450 23.95 2.72 -5.52
N ARG A 451 24.06 3.92 -6.12
CA ARG A 451 24.79 4.19 -7.37
C ARG A 451 24.36 3.25 -8.51
N LEU A 452 23.07 2.95 -8.60
CA LEU A 452 22.45 2.35 -9.79
C LEU A 452 22.17 3.40 -10.85
N VAL A 453 22.01 4.66 -10.43
CA VAL A 453 21.92 5.85 -11.28
C VAL A 453 22.97 6.86 -10.81
N ASP A 454 23.64 7.51 -11.75
CA ASP A 454 24.59 8.58 -11.44
C ASP A 454 23.86 9.89 -11.06
N PRO A 455 24.27 10.60 -10.00
CA PRO A 455 23.74 11.91 -9.68
C PRO A 455 24.19 12.92 -10.73
N THR A 456 23.32 13.88 -11.03
CA THR A 456 23.68 15.08 -11.81
C THR A 456 24.59 16.00 -11.01
N ALA A 457 24.31 16.18 -9.72
CA ALA A 457 25.12 16.95 -8.78
C ALA A 457 24.93 16.44 -7.33
N GLY A 458 25.71 16.98 -6.40
CA GLY A 458 25.71 16.59 -4.99
C GLY A 458 26.79 15.56 -4.65
N ARG A 459 26.73 15.07 -3.41
CA ARG A 459 27.72 14.14 -2.84
C ARG A 459 27.04 13.02 -2.06
N ILE A 460 27.52 11.79 -2.26
CA ILE A 460 27.10 10.59 -1.55
C ILE A 460 28.31 10.04 -0.80
N GLN A 461 28.18 9.93 0.52
CA GLN A 461 29.17 9.31 1.40
C GLN A 461 28.57 8.07 2.06
N PHE A 462 29.35 6.99 2.09
CA PHE A 462 28.93 5.72 2.66
C PHE A 462 30.04 5.15 3.54
N ARG A 463 29.65 4.64 4.71
CA ARG A 463 30.58 4.04 5.65
C ARG A 463 30.84 2.58 5.28
N MET A 464 32.10 2.28 4.96
CA MET A 464 32.58 0.93 4.67
C MET A 464 33.91 0.71 5.40
N ASP A 465 34.10 -0.48 5.96
CA ASP A 465 35.30 -0.85 6.73
C ASP A 465 35.62 0.12 7.88
N GLY A 466 34.59 0.72 8.48
CA GLY A 466 34.74 1.68 9.58
C GLY A 466 35.03 3.12 9.16
N GLU A 467 35.16 3.43 7.86
CA GLU A 467 35.45 4.78 7.36
C GLU A 467 34.34 5.32 6.45
N LEU A 468 34.05 6.63 6.55
CA LEU A 468 33.07 7.31 5.68
C LEU A 468 33.74 7.75 4.37
N LYS A 469 33.43 7.08 3.27
CA LYS A 469 34.06 7.33 1.95
C LYS A 469 33.08 7.98 0.98
N ASP A 470 33.57 8.90 0.15
CA ASP A 470 32.80 9.50 -0.94
C ASP A 470 32.69 8.51 -2.10
N ILE A 471 31.46 8.10 -2.43
CA ILE A 471 31.18 7.12 -3.48
C ILE A 471 30.63 7.75 -4.76
N THR A 472 30.50 9.08 -4.80
CA THR A 472 29.80 9.84 -5.85
C THR A 472 30.37 9.61 -7.25
N ARG A 473 31.70 9.47 -7.37
CA ARG A 473 32.40 9.36 -8.66
C ARG A 473 33.40 8.22 -8.70
N ILE A 474 33.15 7.16 -7.92
CA ILE A 474 34.00 5.96 -7.96
C ILE A 474 33.83 5.26 -9.32
N PRO A 475 34.93 4.84 -9.99
CA PRO A 475 34.87 4.08 -11.23
C PRO A 475 34.12 2.74 -11.08
N GLU A 476 33.44 2.29 -12.14
CA GLU A 476 32.64 1.04 -12.12
C GLU A 476 33.36 -0.20 -11.55
N PRO A 477 34.66 -0.47 -11.85
CA PRO A 477 35.34 -1.64 -11.29
C PRO A 477 35.45 -1.59 -9.76
N ALA A 478 35.69 -0.40 -9.19
CA ALA A 478 35.77 -0.19 -7.75
C ALA A 478 34.37 -0.16 -7.09
N MET A 479 33.34 0.23 -7.85
CA MET A 479 31.94 0.20 -7.38
C MET A 479 31.46 -1.22 -7.05
N LYS A 480 32.03 -2.26 -7.69
CA LYS A 480 31.72 -3.66 -7.35
C LYS A 480 32.03 -3.99 -5.89
N ALA A 481 33.10 -3.44 -5.31
CA ALA A 481 33.42 -3.63 -3.90
C ALA A 481 32.40 -2.92 -3.00
N VAL A 482 32.04 -1.68 -3.35
CA VAL A 482 31.04 -0.89 -2.61
C VAL A 482 29.66 -1.57 -2.61
N ARG A 483 29.20 -2.05 -3.77
CA ARG A 483 27.90 -2.72 -3.92
C ARG A 483 27.77 -4.00 -3.11
N ARG A 484 28.88 -4.65 -2.72
CA ARG A 484 28.83 -5.80 -1.80
C ARG A 484 28.20 -5.43 -0.45
N HIS A 485 28.40 -4.19 0.00
CA HIS A 485 27.91 -3.68 1.28
C HIS A 485 26.52 -3.01 1.17
N MET A 486 25.91 -3.00 -0.02
CA MET A 486 24.63 -2.36 -0.30
C MET A 486 23.65 -3.37 -0.93
N GLY A 487 22.52 -3.61 -0.27
CA GLY A 487 21.41 -4.39 -0.83
C GLY A 487 20.29 -3.47 -1.33
N MET A 488 19.52 -3.93 -2.31
CA MET A 488 18.27 -3.29 -2.70
C MET A 488 17.17 -4.33 -2.93
N VAL A 489 16.03 -4.12 -2.28
CA VAL A 489 14.78 -4.81 -2.56
C VAL A 489 13.96 -3.91 -3.48
N PHE A 490 13.59 -4.41 -4.65
CA PHE A 490 12.86 -3.64 -5.67
C PHE A 490 11.34 -3.72 -5.47
N GLN A 491 10.64 -2.68 -5.92
CA GLN A 491 9.17 -2.51 -5.83
C GLN A 491 8.36 -3.69 -6.36
N ASP A 492 8.78 -4.31 -7.47
CA ASP A 492 8.11 -5.49 -8.02
C ASP A 492 9.01 -6.73 -7.95
N PRO A 493 8.70 -7.69 -7.06
CA PRO A 493 9.42 -8.96 -6.98
C PRO A 493 9.45 -9.69 -8.31
N LEU A 494 8.37 -9.65 -9.10
CA LEU A 494 8.27 -10.44 -10.32
C LEU A 494 9.25 -9.95 -11.40
N SER A 495 9.34 -8.64 -11.61
CA SER A 495 10.32 -8.07 -12.54
C SER A 495 11.75 -8.21 -12.03
N SER A 496 11.97 -8.26 -10.71
CA SER A 496 13.29 -8.41 -10.11
C SER A 496 13.84 -9.85 -10.15
N LEU A 497 12.96 -10.86 -10.13
CA LEU A 497 13.31 -12.28 -10.13
C LEU A 497 13.23 -12.83 -11.56
N ASN A 498 14.34 -13.39 -12.08
CA ASN A 498 14.31 -14.00 -13.40
C ASN A 498 13.45 -15.27 -13.38
N PRO A 499 12.31 -15.33 -14.10
CA PRO A 499 11.36 -16.45 -14.02
C PRO A 499 11.92 -17.75 -14.61
N ARG A 500 13.04 -17.68 -15.34
CA ARG A 500 13.72 -18.84 -15.95
C ARG A 500 14.77 -19.48 -15.05
N LEU A 501 15.08 -18.86 -13.91
CA LEU A 501 16.05 -19.36 -12.94
C LEU A 501 15.32 -19.92 -11.72
N ASN A 502 15.89 -20.94 -11.09
CA ASN A 502 15.39 -21.42 -9.80
C ASN A 502 15.83 -20.47 -8.67
N VAL A 503 15.23 -20.63 -7.49
CA VAL A 503 15.52 -19.79 -6.32
C VAL A 503 16.99 -19.87 -5.92
N ARG A 504 17.62 -21.05 -6.01
CA ARG A 504 19.04 -21.26 -5.72
C ARG A 504 19.95 -20.38 -6.56
N ASP A 505 19.69 -20.32 -7.86
CA ASP A 505 20.49 -19.52 -8.79
C ASP A 505 20.24 -18.02 -8.59
N ILE A 506 19.00 -17.63 -8.30
CA ILE A 506 18.63 -16.23 -8.06
C ILE A 506 19.28 -15.68 -6.77
N VAL A 507 19.15 -16.40 -5.65
CA VAL A 507 19.71 -15.99 -4.35
C VAL A 507 21.22 -16.24 -4.31
N GLY A 508 21.71 -17.24 -5.04
CA GLY A 508 23.14 -17.59 -5.11
C GLY A 508 23.95 -16.70 -6.05
N GLU A 509 23.34 -16.04 -7.03
CA GLU A 509 24.02 -15.17 -8.00
C GLU A 509 24.92 -14.10 -7.32
N PRO A 510 24.44 -13.32 -6.32
CA PRO A 510 25.30 -12.36 -5.62
C PRO A 510 26.50 -13.01 -4.90
N LEU A 511 26.30 -14.18 -4.28
CA LEU A 511 27.38 -14.92 -3.60
C LEU A 511 28.50 -15.31 -4.57
N ILE A 512 28.12 -15.79 -5.76
CA ILE A 512 29.06 -16.22 -6.79
C ILE A 512 29.76 -15.00 -7.39
N LEU A 513 29.00 -13.96 -7.75
CA LEU A 513 29.51 -12.76 -8.42
C LEU A 513 30.52 -11.98 -7.56
N HIS A 514 30.33 -11.99 -6.24
CA HIS A 514 31.25 -11.38 -5.28
C HIS A 514 32.32 -12.34 -4.73
N ASN A 515 32.42 -13.57 -5.25
CA ASN A 515 33.36 -14.60 -4.79
C ASN A 515 33.26 -14.92 -3.29
N ILE A 516 32.05 -14.87 -2.72
CA ILE A 516 31.78 -15.15 -1.30
C ILE A 516 31.67 -16.66 -1.06
N ALA A 517 31.05 -17.39 -1.98
CA ALA A 517 30.87 -18.84 -1.89
C ALA A 517 30.95 -19.51 -3.28
N ARG A 518 31.32 -20.80 -3.32
CA ARG A 518 31.38 -21.59 -4.56
C ARG A 518 30.85 -23.01 -4.37
N GLY A 519 30.31 -23.59 -5.44
CA GLY A 519 29.84 -24.98 -5.45
C GLY A 519 28.80 -25.26 -4.37
N LYS A 520 29.01 -26.32 -3.58
CA LYS A 520 28.09 -26.75 -2.51
C LYS A 520 27.94 -25.74 -1.37
N GLU A 521 28.90 -24.83 -1.18
CA GLU A 521 28.78 -23.78 -0.16
C GLU A 521 27.65 -22.79 -0.48
N VAL A 522 27.40 -22.55 -1.78
CA VAL A 522 26.29 -21.69 -2.22
C VAL A 522 24.96 -22.29 -1.77
N ASP A 523 24.76 -23.60 -1.96
CA ASP A 523 23.53 -24.28 -1.60
C ASP A 523 23.27 -24.21 -0.09
N ALA A 524 24.32 -24.38 0.73
CA ALA A 524 24.23 -24.26 2.19
C ALA A 524 23.91 -22.82 2.65
N ARG A 525 24.51 -21.80 2.02
CA ARG A 525 24.23 -20.39 2.33
C ARG A 525 22.84 -19.98 1.89
N VAL A 526 22.42 -20.38 0.69
CA VAL A 526 21.06 -20.13 0.19
C VAL A 526 20.04 -20.77 1.12
N GLY A 527 20.25 -22.03 1.54
CA GLY A 527 19.37 -22.70 2.50
C GLY A 527 19.17 -21.88 3.78
N ARG A 528 20.26 -21.39 4.40
CA ARG A 528 20.19 -20.53 5.59
C ARG A 528 19.49 -19.19 5.33
N LEU A 529 19.75 -18.56 4.19
CA LEU A 529 19.07 -17.31 3.82
C LEU A 529 17.56 -17.51 3.64
N LEU A 530 17.15 -18.63 3.04
CA LEU A 530 15.74 -18.99 2.90
C LEU A 530 15.09 -19.21 4.26
N GLU A 531 15.74 -19.95 5.16
CA GLU A 531 15.26 -20.16 6.54
C GLU A 531 15.10 -18.85 7.30
N MET A 532 16.07 -17.94 7.17
CA MET A 532 16.04 -16.61 7.79
C MET A 532 14.85 -15.76 7.34
N VAL A 533 14.44 -15.88 6.08
CA VAL A 533 13.25 -15.18 5.57
C VAL A 533 11.95 -15.99 5.75
N GLY A 534 11.97 -17.08 6.53
CA GLY A 534 10.79 -17.89 6.84
C GLY A 534 10.38 -18.87 5.72
N LEU A 535 11.32 -19.27 4.85
CA LEU A 535 11.13 -20.28 3.81
C LEU A 535 11.93 -21.56 4.13
N ARG A 536 11.50 -22.71 3.63
CA ARG A 536 12.23 -23.97 3.81
C ARG A 536 13.42 -24.02 2.85
N ALA A 537 14.55 -24.57 3.28
CA ALA A 537 15.73 -24.74 2.42
C ALA A 537 15.44 -25.55 1.14
N GLU A 538 14.52 -26.50 1.18
CA GLU A 538 14.06 -27.30 0.04
C GLU A 538 13.46 -26.46 -1.11
N HIS A 539 12.99 -25.24 -0.81
CA HIS A 539 12.43 -24.32 -1.81
C HIS A 539 13.47 -23.83 -2.83
N GLN A 540 14.77 -23.99 -2.55
CA GLN A 540 15.84 -23.52 -3.43
C GLN A 540 15.79 -24.11 -4.85
N SER A 541 15.25 -25.32 -5.04
CA SER A 541 15.15 -25.98 -6.35
C SER A 541 13.92 -25.55 -7.18
N ARG A 542 12.99 -24.80 -6.58
CA ARG A 542 11.74 -24.37 -7.23
C ARG A 542 11.96 -23.08 -8.02
N PHE A 543 11.04 -22.80 -8.95
CA PHE A 543 11.03 -21.57 -9.74
C PHE A 543 10.13 -20.50 -9.09
N PRO A 544 10.38 -19.19 -9.32
CA PRO A 544 9.60 -18.10 -8.73
C PRO A 544 8.08 -18.19 -8.93
N HIS A 545 7.62 -18.74 -10.07
CA HIS A 545 6.20 -18.86 -10.36
C HIS A 545 5.44 -19.83 -9.46
N ALA A 546 6.15 -20.72 -8.75
CA ALA A 546 5.58 -21.69 -7.80
C ALA A 546 5.36 -21.11 -6.39
N PHE A 547 5.64 -19.82 -6.19
CA PHE A 547 5.51 -19.15 -4.89
C PHE A 547 4.38 -18.12 -4.90
N SER A 548 3.78 -17.88 -3.73
CA SER A 548 2.85 -16.77 -3.52
C SER A 548 3.56 -15.41 -3.62
N GLY A 549 2.81 -14.31 -3.75
CA GLY A 549 3.39 -12.95 -3.80
C GLY A 549 4.30 -12.65 -2.61
N GLY A 550 3.84 -12.95 -1.39
CA GLY A 550 4.64 -12.78 -0.17
C GLY A 550 5.89 -13.66 -0.12
N GLN A 551 5.81 -14.90 -0.60
CA GLN A 551 6.99 -15.77 -0.68
C GLN A 551 8.00 -15.26 -1.71
N ARG A 552 7.55 -14.72 -2.84
CA ARG A 552 8.44 -14.06 -3.82
C ARG A 552 9.11 -12.82 -3.22
N GLN A 553 8.38 -12.03 -2.43
CA GLN A 553 8.96 -10.91 -1.69
C GLN A 553 10.07 -11.38 -0.74
N ARG A 554 9.82 -12.44 0.04
CA ARG A 554 10.82 -13.05 0.93
C ARG A 554 12.06 -13.53 0.17
N ILE A 555 11.88 -14.13 -1.02
CA ILE A 555 13.00 -14.53 -1.90
C ILE A 555 13.79 -13.28 -2.37
N ALA A 556 13.12 -12.20 -2.73
CA ALA A 556 13.77 -10.94 -3.12
C ALA A 556 14.57 -10.32 -1.96
N ILE A 557 14.04 -10.37 -0.73
CA ILE A 557 14.74 -9.97 0.49
C ILE A 557 15.97 -10.84 0.72
N ALA A 558 15.83 -12.18 0.64
CA ALA A 558 16.95 -13.11 0.79
C ALA A 558 18.07 -12.85 -0.23
N ARG A 559 17.70 -12.55 -1.49
CA ARG A 559 18.66 -12.16 -2.53
C ARG A 559 19.39 -10.86 -2.18
N ALA A 560 18.68 -9.85 -1.69
CA ALA A 560 19.27 -8.56 -1.32
C ALA A 560 20.22 -8.68 -0.11
N LEU A 561 19.96 -9.63 0.79
CA LEU A 561 20.78 -9.92 1.96
C LEU A 561 21.93 -10.91 1.71
N ALA A 562 21.99 -11.51 0.51
CA ALA A 562 22.91 -12.60 0.24
C ALA A 562 24.39 -12.25 0.46
N THR A 563 24.77 -10.98 0.29
CA THR A 563 26.14 -10.50 0.52
C THR A 563 26.40 -9.97 1.93
N GLU A 564 25.44 -10.12 2.85
CA GLU A 564 25.46 -9.56 4.21
C GLU A 564 25.72 -8.03 4.19
N PRO A 565 24.85 -7.25 3.53
CA PRO A 565 25.08 -5.83 3.32
C PRO A 565 24.97 -5.04 4.65
N ALA A 566 25.72 -3.95 4.76
CA ALA A 566 25.61 -3.02 5.89
C ALA A 566 24.45 -2.02 5.71
N PHE A 567 24.02 -1.80 4.46
CA PHE A 567 22.93 -0.89 4.11
C PHE A 567 21.94 -1.56 3.16
N LEU A 568 20.64 -1.45 3.45
CA LEU A 568 19.56 -1.96 2.62
C LEU A 568 18.62 -0.84 2.19
N VAL A 569 18.35 -0.74 0.89
CA VAL A 569 17.21 0.04 0.38
C VAL A 569 16.04 -0.90 0.18
N ALA A 570 14.95 -0.69 0.91
CA ALA A 570 13.70 -1.41 0.72
C ALA A 570 12.72 -0.52 -0.03
N ASP A 571 12.65 -0.68 -1.36
CA ASP A 571 11.82 0.15 -2.24
C ASP A 571 10.43 -0.45 -2.39
N GLU A 572 9.46 0.06 -1.63
CA GLU A 572 8.07 -0.42 -1.57
C GLU A 572 7.93 -1.95 -1.38
N PRO A 573 8.54 -2.54 -0.33
CA PRO A 573 8.61 -3.98 -0.18
C PRO A 573 7.27 -4.67 0.15
N VAL A 574 6.20 -3.90 0.36
CA VAL A 574 4.88 -4.42 0.78
C VAL A 574 3.70 -3.91 -0.04
N SER A 575 3.91 -3.02 -1.01
CA SER A 575 2.82 -2.29 -1.69
C SER A 575 1.86 -3.17 -2.51
N ALA A 576 2.29 -4.36 -2.91
CA ALA A 576 1.52 -5.30 -3.72
C ALA A 576 1.07 -6.56 -2.92
N LEU A 577 1.13 -6.51 -1.59
CA LEU A 577 0.82 -7.64 -0.72
C LEU A 577 -0.50 -7.43 0.02
N ASP A 578 -1.19 -8.53 0.31
CA ASP A 578 -2.36 -8.51 1.20
C ASP A 578 -1.97 -8.07 2.61
N VAL A 579 -2.91 -7.50 3.36
CA VAL A 579 -2.69 -6.97 4.72
C VAL A 579 -2.01 -7.99 5.66
N SER A 580 -2.44 -9.26 5.62
CA SER A 580 -1.85 -10.33 6.43
C SER A 580 -0.40 -10.66 6.03
N VAL A 581 -0.09 -10.63 4.74
CA VAL A 581 1.25 -10.92 4.22
C VAL A 581 2.17 -9.71 4.45
N GLN A 582 1.64 -8.50 4.29
CA GLN A 582 2.31 -7.25 4.60
C GLN A 582 2.79 -7.24 6.05
N SER A 583 1.93 -7.55 7.03
CA SER A 583 2.32 -7.56 8.45
C SER A 583 3.46 -8.55 8.73
N GLN A 584 3.41 -9.74 8.13
CA GLN A 584 4.51 -10.71 8.24
C GLN A 584 5.83 -10.21 7.64
N VAL A 585 5.80 -9.51 6.51
CA VAL A 585 7.01 -8.95 5.87
C VAL A 585 7.57 -7.79 6.68
N LEU A 586 6.72 -6.95 7.28
CA LEU A 586 7.16 -5.87 8.18
C LEU A 586 7.83 -6.44 9.43
N ASN A 587 7.21 -7.43 10.08
CA ASN A 587 7.81 -8.13 11.23
C ASN A 587 9.17 -8.73 10.84
N LEU A 588 9.25 -9.41 9.68
CA LEU A 588 10.51 -9.96 9.18
C LEU A 588 11.59 -8.88 9.00
N LEU A 589 11.27 -7.74 8.40
CA LEU A 589 12.24 -6.66 8.19
C LEU A 589 12.72 -6.05 9.52
N MET A 590 11.85 -5.95 10.52
CA MET A 590 12.21 -5.52 11.87
C MET A 590 13.12 -6.54 12.56
N ASP A 591 12.79 -7.82 12.49
CA ASP A 591 13.62 -8.90 13.04
C ASP A 591 15.02 -8.89 12.40
N LEU A 592 15.09 -8.75 11.07
CA LEU A 592 16.34 -8.66 10.33
C LEU A 592 17.16 -7.42 10.72
N GLN A 593 16.50 -6.27 10.93
CA GLN A 593 17.20 -5.07 11.38
C GLN A 593 17.81 -5.26 12.76
N GLN A 594 17.08 -5.87 13.70
CA GLN A 594 17.58 -6.12 15.05
C GLN A 594 18.70 -7.17 15.07
N GLN A 595 18.54 -8.27 14.32
CA GLN A 595 19.50 -9.37 14.31
C GLN A 595 20.80 -9.02 13.59
N LEU A 596 20.75 -8.16 12.56
CA LEU A 596 21.89 -7.85 11.70
C LEU A 596 22.48 -6.43 11.91
N ASP A 597 21.93 -5.64 12.84
CA ASP A 597 22.25 -4.20 12.99
C ASP A 597 22.16 -3.45 11.64
N LEU A 598 21.13 -3.80 10.85
CA LEU A 598 21.03 -3.40 9.45
C LEU A 598 20.59 -1.94 9.33
N THR A 599 21.38 -1.12 8.62
CA THR A 599 20.98 0.25 8.30
C THR A 599 20.01 0.24 7.12
N MET A 600 18.86 0.92 7.22
CA MET A 600 17.81 0.80 6.19
C MET A 600 17.23 2.13 5.74
N LEU A 601 17.08 2.30 4.43
CA LEU A 601 16.17 3.27 3.83
C LEU A 601 14.90 2.52 3.41
N PHE A 602 13.81 2.74 4.12
CA PHE A 602 12.52 2.11 3.85
C PHE A 602 11.62 3.08 3.08
N ILE A 603 11.32 2.76 1.82
CA ILE A 603 10.49 3.61 0.95
C ILE A 603 9.10 3.01 0.88
N ALA A 604 8.08 3.81 1.18
CA ALA A 604 6.69 3.43 0.94
C ALA A 604 5.83 4.64 0.60
N HIS A 605 4.62 4.40 0.09
CA HIS A 605 3.62 5.44 -0.15
C HIS A 605 2.62 5.56 1.01
N ASP A 606 2.48 4.52 1.83
CA ASP A 606 1.61 4.50 3.01
C ASP A 606 2.39 4.90 4.28
N ILE A 607 2.07 6.07 4.83
CA ILE A 607 2.73 6.58 6.04
C ILE A 607 2.38 5.76 7.30
N ALA A 608 1.27 5.02 7.34
CA ALA A 608 0.96 4.12 8.46
C ALA A 608 1.98 2.98 8.54
N VAL A 609 2.34 2.41 7.40
CA VAL A 609 3.42 1.41 7.28
C VAL A 609 4.76 2.01 7.67
N VAL A 610 5.06 3.22 7.18
CA VAL A 610 6.33 3.90 7.49
C VAL A 610 6.45 4.22 8.97
N ARG A 611 5.37 4.73 9.60
CA ARG A 611 5.29 5.01 11.04
C ARG A 611 5.56 3.76 11.86
N HIS A 612 5.06 2.62 11.42
CA HIS A 612 5.21 1.39 12.16
C HIS A 612 6.67 0.90 12.22
N ILE A 613 7.41 0.98 11.12
CA ILE A 613 8.75 0.38 11.01
C ILE A 613 9.91 1.36 11.27
N SER A 614 9.72 2.66 11.03
CA SER A 614 10.84 3.61 10.94
C SER A 614 11.16 4.30 12.28
N ASP A 615 12.44 4.60 12.51
CA ASP A 615 12.89 5.46 13.62
C ASP A 615 12.63 6.95 13.33
N ARG A 616 12.82 7.32 12.05
CA ARG A 616 12.62 8.66 11.52
C ARG A 616 11.89 8.60 10.20
N ILE A 617 11.14 9.65 9.92
CA ILE A 617 10.42 9.82 8.66
C ILE A 617 10.96 11.04 7.94
N ALA A 618 11.28 10.88 6.66
CA ALA A 618 11.50 11.94 5.69
C ALA A 618 10.32 11.97 4.72
N VAL A 619 9.64 13.11 4.63
CA VAL A 619 8.52 13.35 3.72
C VAL A 619 9.04 14.06 2.48
N MET A 620 8.77 13.48 1.31
CA MET A 620 9.27 13.95 0.01
C MET A 620 8.14 14.43 -0.88
N TYR A 621 8.28 15.64 -1.42
CA TYR A 621 7.35 16.24 -2.37
C TYR A 621 8.09 16.82 -3.57
N LEU A 622 7.66 16.45 -4.79
CA LEU A 622 8.25 16.89 -6.07
C LEU A 622 9.78 17.02 -6.04
N GLY A 623 10.51 15.95 -5.74
CA GLY A 623 11.97 15.95 -5.82
C GLY A 623 12.72 16.44 -4.57
N ARG A 624 12.02 16.92 -3.54
CA ARG A 624 12.62 17.50 -2.32
C ARG A 624 12.10 16.88 -1.04
N ILE A 625 12.94 16.84 -0.01
CA ILE A 625 12.49 16.53 1.36
C ILE A 625 11.91 17.81 1.94
N VAL A 626 10.62 17.77 2.29
CA VAL A 626 9.89 18.91 2.85
C VAL A 626 9.79 18.86 4.37
N GLU A 627 9.98 17.68 4.96
CA GLU A 627 9.91 17.49 6.40
C GLU A 627 10.71 16.25 6.80
N ILE A 628 11.48 16.31 7.87
CA ILE A 628 12.21 15.15 8.41
C ILE A 628 12.36 15.24 9.93
N GLY A 629 12.03 14.16 10.63
CA GLY A 629 12.09 14.12 12.09
C GLY A 629 11.91 12.73 12.66
N ASN A 630 11.85 12.63 13.99
CA ASN A 630 11.44 11.40 14.66
C ASN A 630 10.03 11.01 14.23
N THR A 631 9.79 9.71 14.06
CA THR A 631 8.51 9.16 13.58
C THR A 631 7.30 9.68 14.35
N THR A 632 7.35 9.66 15.68
CA THR A 632 6.22 10.12 16.51
C THR A 632 5.98 11.62 16.31
N ALA A 633 7.04 12.43 16.28
CA ALA A 633 6.92 13.88 16.12
C ALA A 633 6.28 14.28 14.77
N VAL A 634 6.72 13.64 13.67
CA VAL A 634 6.22 13.88 12.31
C VAL A 634 4.75 13.47 12.17
N CYS A 635 4.35 12.35 12.78
CA CYS A 635 2.98 11.88 12.69
C CYS A 635 2.01 12.58 13.66
N SER A 636 2.46 13.00 14.84
CA SER A 636 1.59 13.61 15.85
C SER A 636 1.48 15.13 15.71
N THR A 637 2.56 15.80 15.34
CA THR A 637 2.62 17.27 15.27
C THR A 637 3.36 17.74 14.01
N PRO A 638 2.83 17.44 12.81
CA PRO A 638 3.46 17.78 11.55
C PRO A 638 3.72 19.29 11.44
N VAL A 639 4.77 19.68 10.72
CA VAL A 639 5.14 21.10 10.53
C VAL A 639 5.00 21.57 9.08
N HIS A 640 4.73 20.65 8.15
CA HIS A 640 4.48 20.96 6.76
C HIS A 640 3.04 20.58 6.35
N PRO A 641 2.26 21.48 5.72
CA PRO A 641 0.87 21.21 5.29
C PRO A 641 0.69 19.99 4.39
N TYR A 642 1.71 19.63 3.61
CA TYR A 642 1.69 18.39 2.83
C TYR A 642 1.68 17.13 3.71
N THR A 643 2.41 17.14 4.83
CA THR A 643 2.46 16.00 5.76
C THR A 643 1.10 15.81 6.44
N GLU A 644 0.46 16.90 6.86
CA GLU A 644 -0.92 16.87 7.34
C GLU A 644 -1.88 16.31 6.29
N ALA A 645 -1.78 16.76 5.04
CA ALA A 645 -2.61 16.22 3.95
C ALA A 645 -2.38 14.73 3.69
N LEU A 646 -1.13 14.25 3.80
CA LEU A 646 -0.83 12.82 3.72
C LEU A 646 -1.47 12.05 4.88
N LEU A 647 -1.36 12.55 6.11
CA LEU A 647 -1.94 11.94 7.30
C LEU A 647 -3.47 11.89 7.24
N ALA A 648 -4.11 12.97 6.81
CA ALA A 648 -5.55 13.06 6.64
C ALA A 648 -6.11 12.15 5.52
N SER A 649 -5.26 11.65 4.62
CA SER A 649 -5.67 10.76 3.53
C SER A 649 -5.70 9.27 3.89
N ILE A 650 -5.20 8.91 5.08
CA ILE A 650 -5.10 7.51 5.50
C ILE A 650 -6.49 6.98 5.86
N PRO A 651 -6.94 5.86 5.26
CA PRO A 651 -8.20 5.24 5.64
C PRO A 651 -8.08 4.66 7.06
N LEU A 652 -8.82 5.23 8.02
CA LEU A 652 -8.89 4.69 9.37
C LEU A 652 -9.80 3.45 9.40
N PRO A 653 -9.39 2.34 10.06
CA PRO A 653 -10.22 1.14 10.21
C PRO A 653 -11.32 1.30 11.27
N THR A 654 -11.83 2.53 11.45
CA THR A 654 -12.90 2.87 12.39
C THR A 654 -14.16 3.19 11.60
N PRO A 655 -15.28 2.48 11.83
CA PRO A 655 -16.56 2.78 11.16
C PRO A 655 -16.96 4.24 11.34
N GLY A 656 -17.35 4.90 10.24
CA GLY A 656 -17.86 6.27 10.27
C GLY A 656 -16.80 7.38 10.41
N ALA A 657 -15.52 7.04 10.58
CA ALA A 657 -14.45 8.03 10.56
C ALA A 657 -14.37 8.71 9.19
N GLN A 658 -14.59 10.03 9.16
CA GLN A 658 -14.47 10.81 7.93
C GLN A 658 -13.01 11.24 7.72
N THR A 659 -12.42 10.85 6.59
CA THR A 659 -11.18 11.47 6.13
C THR A 659 -11.49 12.87 5.62
N SER A 660 -10.97 13.91 6.29
CA SER A 660 -11.11 15.30 5.86
C SER A 660 -10.15 15.61 4.70
N LEU A 661 -10.49 15.13 3.49
CA LEU A 661 -9.69 15.31 2.27
C LEU A 661 -9.70 16.73 1.69
N ALA A 662 -10.39 17.68 2.35
CA ALA A 662 -10.48 19.06 1.92
C ALA A 662 -9.12 19.80 1.87
N MET A 663 -8.05 19.21 2.42
CA MET A 663 -6.76 19.89 2.63
C MET A 663 -5.79 19.83 1.44
N ALA A 664 -5.99 18.95 0.45
CA ALA A 664 -5.11 18.88 -0.73
C ALA A 664 -5.89 18.77 -2.04
N ALA A 665 -6.71 19.78 -2.33
CA ALA A 665 -7.41 19.89 -3.60
C ALA A 665 -6.42 20.17 -4.76
N GLY A 666 -6.52 19.40 -5.85
CA GLY A 666 -5.75 19.60 -7.08
C GLY A 666 -4.85 18.42 -7.46
N GLU A 667 -4.46 18.36 -8.74
CA GLU A 667 -3.52 17.36 -9.26
C GLU A 667 -2.07 17.67 -8.88
N LEU A 668 -1.25 16.64 -8.74
CA LEU A 668 0.20 16.80 -8.56
C LEU A 668 0.80 17.54 -9.78
N PRO A 669 1.52 18.66 -9.59
CA PRO A 669 2.17 19.37 -10.69
C PRO A 669 3.15 18.47 -11.46
N ASP A 670 3.34 18.78 -12.75
CA ASP A 670 4.29 18.06 -13.60
C ASP A 670 5.73 18.30 -13.09
N PRO A 671 6.50 17.25 -12.73
CA PRO A 671 7.88 17.41 -12.26
C PRO A 671 8.84 18.02 -13.29
N SER A 672 8.44 18.12 -14.57
CA SER A 672 9.20 18.82 -15.61
C SER A 672 8.99 20.35 -15.63
N ALA A 673 7.96 20.83 -14.93
CA ALA A 673 7.64 22.23 -14.76
C ALA A 673 7.19 22.48 -13.31
N PRO A 674 8.09 22.29 -12.32
CA PRO A 674 7.74 22.52 -10.92
C PRO A 674 7.34 23.99 -10.69
N PRO A 675 6.49 24.28 -9.69
CA PRO A 675 6.16 25.65 -9.32
C PRO A 675 7.41 26.48 -8.96
N ALA A 676 7.35 27.79 -9.17
CA ALA A 676 8.52 28.68 -9.06
C ALA A 676 8.95 28.97 -7.60
N GLY A 677 7.98 29.17 -6.70
CA GLY A 677 8.20 29.20 -5.24
C GLY A 677 7.96 27.82 -4.63
N CYS A 678 7.48 27.78 -3.38
CA CYS A 678 7.11 26.56 -2.66
C CYS A 678 6.39 25.54 -3.55
N ARG A 679 7.05 24.41 -3.83
CA ARG A 679 6.52 23.34 -4.69
C ARG A 679 5.07 22.93 -4.36
N PHE A 680 4.65 23.01 -3.10
CA PHE A 680 3.31 22.63 -2.64
C PHE A 680 2.26 23.78 -2.68
N HIS A 681 2.65 25.02 -3.00
CA HIS A 681 1.77 26.20 -2.86
C HIS A 681 0.46 26.11 -3.68
N THR A 682 0.45 25.35 -4.77
CA THR A 682 -0.73 25.18 -5.63
C THR A 682 -1.83 24.36 -4.96
N ARG A 683 -1.45 23.48 -4.03
CA ARG A 683 -2.34 22.56 -3.29
C ARG A 683 -2.44 22.91 -1.80
N CYS A 684 -1.57 23.79 -1.30
CA CYS A 684 -1.55 24.20 0.10
C CYS A 684 -2.77 25.07 0.46
N PRO A 685 -3.57 24.69 1.47
CA PRO A 685 -4.71 25.49 1.93
C PRO A 685 -4.26 26.73 2.73
N TYR A 686 -3.03 26.72 3.25
CA TYR A 686 -2.41 27.81 4.01
C TYR A 686 -1.52 28.72 3.16
N ARG A 687 -1.60 28.64 1.83
CA ARG A 687 -0.71 29.40 0.94
C ARG A 687 -0.84 30.91 1.15
N GLN A 688 0.31 31.58 1.18
CA GLN A 688 0.40 33.04 1.18
C GLN A 688 1.21 33.51 -0.05
N GLU A 689 1.31 34.83 -0.26
CA GLU A 689 1.97 35.40 -1.44
C GLU A 689 3.43 34.96 -1.59
N ILE A 690 4.18 34.91 -0.48
CA ILE A 690 5.57 34.46 -0.46
C ILE A 690 5.75 33.04 -1.00
N CYS A 691 4.76 32.16 -0.78
CA CYS A 691 4.81 30.76 -1.23
C CYS A 691 4.85 30.63 -2.75
N ALA A 692 4.34 31.60 -3.50
CA ALA A 692 4.33 31.55 -4.97
C ALA A 692 5.66 32.00 -5.60
N VAL A 693 6.48 32.75 -4.85
CA VAL A 693 7.68 33.42 -5.35
C VAL A 693 8.97 32.88 -4.77
N GLU A 694 8.94 32.35 -3.53
CA GLU A 694 10.12 31.89 -2.82
C GLU A 694 9.96 30.43 -2.38
N GLU A 695 10.98 29.64 -2.66
CA GLU A 695 11.07 28.24 -2.27
C GLU A 695 11.63 28.13 -0.83
N PRO A 696 10.87 27.58 0.12
CA PRO A 696 11.33 27.45 1.51
C PRO A 696 12.50 26.47 1.60
N GLN A 697 13.50 26.82 2.39
CA GLN A 697 14.62 25.93 2.70
C GLN A 697 14.26 24.99 3.84
N LEU A 698 14.83 23.78 3.83
CA LEU A 698 14.71 22.83 4.93
C LEU A 698 15.49 23.38 6.14
N ARG A 699 14.76 23.82 7.18
CA ARG A 699 15.33 24.48 8.36
C ARG A 699 14.92 23.76 9.65
N PRO A 700 15.73 23.83 10.73
CA PRO A 700 15.38 23.19 11.99
C PRO A 700 14.13 23.85 12.57
N VAL A 701 13.30 23.06 13.25
CA VAL A 701 12.11 23.54 13.95
C VAL A 701 12.51 24.01 15.35
N ALA A 702 12.19 25.25 15.69
CA ALA A 702 12.53 25.83 16.98
C ALA A 702 11.98 24.97 18.14
N GLY A 703 12.84 24.66 19.12
CA GLY A 703 12.47 23.84 20.28
C GLY A 703 12.30 22.34 20.03
N ARG A 704 12.55 21.84 18.80
CA ARG A 704 12.45 20.41 18.46
C ARG A 704 13.74 19.88 17.81
N PRO A 705 14.73 19.44 18.62
CA PRO A 705 16.02 18.97 18.12
C PRO A 705 15.88 17.82 17.11
N GLY A 706 16.59 17.90 15.99
CA GLY A 706 16.58 16.87 14.95
C GLY A 706 15.30 16.83 14.09
N TYR A 707 14.39 17.80 14.26
CA TYR A 707 13.20 17.97 13.44
C TYR A 707 13.35 19.18 12.52
N TRP A 708 13.10 18.98 11.22
CA TRP A 708 13.30 19.97 10.18
C TRP A 708 12.07 20.05 9.28
N GLY A 709 11.73 21.25 8.84
CA GLY A 709 10.62 21.53 7.93
C GLY A 709 11.03 22.54 6.85
N ALA A 710 10.44 22.41 5.66
CA ALA A 710 10.58 23.31 4.54
C ALA A 710 9.27 24.07 4.32
N CYS A 711 8.79 24.76 5.36
CA CYS A 711 7.64 25.66 5.27
C CYS A 711 8.04 27.05 5.77
N HIS A 712 7.61 28.08 5.06
CA HIS A 712 7.78 29.47 5.50
C HIS A 712 7.14 29.69 6.89
N PHE A 713 6.01 29.03 7.15
CA PHE A 713 5.18 29.22 8.34
C PHE A 713 5.21 28.04 9.33
N GLN A 714 6.28 27.22 9.32
CA GLN A 714 6.38 26.02 10.19
C GLN A 714 6.25 26.29 11.71
N GLU A 715 6.47 27.53 12.16
CA GLU A 715 6.36 27.95 13.57
C GLU A 715 5.03 28.63 13.89
N GLU A 716 4.28 29.05 12.86
CA GLU A 716 3.02 29.79 13.00
C GLU A 716 1.80 28.90 12.80
N LEU A 717 1.93 27.86 11.96
CA LEU A 717 0.85 26.94 11.64
C LEU A 717 0.65 25.92 12.76
N THR A 718 -0.61 25.73 13.14
CA THR A 718 -1.05 24.56 13.93
C THR A 718 -1.66 23.57 12.97
N LEU A 719 -0.95 22.47 12.72
CA LEU A 719 -1.37 21.41 11.81
C LEU A 719 -1.85 20.19 12.60
N SER A 720 -2.81 19.48 12.02
CA SER A 720 -3.40 18.29 12.60
C SER A 720 -2.56 17.05 12.28
N GLY A 721 -2.16 16.32 13.32
CA GLY A 721 -1.54 15.00 13.20
C GLY A 721 -2.54 13.87 13.46
N VAL A 722 -2.00 12.68 13.71
CA VAL A 722 -2.80 11.50 14.06
C VAL A 722 -3.56 11.68 15.38
N ASP A 723 -2.95 12.37 16.35
CA ASP A 723 -3.51 12.47 17.71
C ASP A 723 -4.54 13.60 17.85
N SER A 724 -4.86 14.32 16.78
CA SER A 724 -5.85 15.41 16.76
C SER A 724 -7.23 15.00 16.24
N VAL A 725 -7.48 13.71 15.99
CA VAL A 725 -8.71 13.18 15.36
C VAL A 725 -9.67 12.54 16.38
N ASP A 726 -9.45 12.69 17.68
CA ASP A 726 -10.37 12.21 18.74
C ASP A 726 -11.66 13.04 18.87
#